data_AF-A0A8S3ZVK1-F1
#
_entry.id   AF-A0A8S3ZVK1-F1
#
_cell.length_a   1.000
_cell.length_b   1.000
_cell.length_c   1.000
_cell.angle_alpha   90.00
_cell.angle_beta   90.00
_cell.angle_gamma   90.00
#
_symmetry.space_group_name_H-M   'P 1'
#
loop_
_entity.id
_entity.type
_entity.pdbx_description
1 polymer ?
#
loop_
_entity_poly.entity_id
_entity_poly.type
_entity_poly.pdbx_seq_one_letter_code
_entity_poly.pdbx_strand_id
1 'polypeptide(L)'
;MPEPEDNPNGAANDGTKNNLDESNTTTVQLDLDESKAHLINANGGARGDHDELKTAIIDPTSASSEGEISFNGLGKEEVMRYANDPFWVRLRYVLFILFWLGWLAMLVTAIVIIVLAPRCPPRPDLKWYNTETVYQVFPKSFKDSNNDGVGDFNGLSEKLSYITKNLGIKALWINSIFETDKQSSLGVVDHKSIDESFGVTFEAFQSWLKKLRKEGVKVILDLIPNQTSKNHTWFQASVKNEEPYRDYYVWVPGDASQPPNDWRNIHGDPAWSFEATRGAWYFHQFSKDYPDLNLTNEDVRKEIKDIMSFWFEAGVSGFHVEGLEYLVENSDLNAVDELQSSPTRNYEGTLDLLEDLRTVADQFSDKPGRERLLFGTLLHASKNQTREYWGTDKKRLHVVSALLKDLTAACDASCIQTMVEEQLLTDDVNQWQGIQLGDQNTRRIASRLDAGDGHYRDRLVAVHALQLLLPGTPFNYYGDEFGQRDGNAGTADPTDNYRTPMQWNSSKNAGFTGTGVQPWLPVGPEFKIDNPQASVASLVGLTPFKAFKEFVQLRSNESFQFGKTQVCSPHSGVFIFTRKATRFPFFLTLINTGENVHVSPEELQCVSVSDEGTVVFHSRGLKVNEPQNVKESGIWLDKFDVVVIKFAPDE
;
A
#
# COMPACT_ATOMS: atom_id res chain seq x y z
N MET A 1 14.07 62.33 -16.46
CA MET A 1 14.97 63.08 -17.37
C MET A 1 16.40 62.83 -16.93
N PRO A 2 17.33 62.64 -17.86
CA PRO A 2 17.08 62.18 -19.25
C PRO A 2 18.17 61.17 -19.72
N GLU A 3 17.94 60.12 -20.52
CA GLU A 3 17.36 59.99 -21.89
C GLU A 3 18.44 59.37 -22.83
N PRO A 4 18.17 59.06 -24.12
CA PRO A 4 16.90 58.64 -24.76
C PRO A 4 17.06 57.58 -25.91
N GLU A 5 15.89 57.17 -26.44
CA GLU A 5 15.51 56.97 -27.86
C GLU A 5 16.15 55.84 -28.69
N ASP A 6 15.43 55.10 -29.55
CA ASP A 6 14.33 55.53 -30.42
C ASP A 6 13.41 54.39 -30.94
N ASN A 7 12.18 54.77 -31.28
CA ASN A 7 11.10 54.01 -31.97
C ASN A 7 11.29 54.19 -33.51
N PRO A 8 10.34 54.03 -34.48
CA PRO A 8 8.92 53.60 -34.46
C PRO A 8 8.46 52.66 -35.62
N ASN A 9 7.23 52.13 -35.55
CA ASN A 9 6.15 52.34 -36.55
C ASN A 9 4.93 51.44 -36.28
N GLY A 10 3.75 52.05 -36.23
CA GLY A 10 2.46 51.38 -36.07
C GLY A 10 1.63 51.31 -37.35
N ALA A 11 0.48 50.64 -37.25
CA ALA A 11 -0.73 50.94 -38.03
C ALA A 11 -1.95 50.31 -37.35
N ALA A 12 -3.03 51.10 -37.26
CA ALA A 12 -4.35 50.73 -36.78
C ALA A 12 -5.31 50.47 -37.97
N ASN A 13 -6.33 49.63 -37.78
CA ASN A 13 -7.73 49.83 -38.20
C ASN A 13 -8.56 48.61 -37.74
N ASP A 14 -9.59 48.83 -36.92
CA ASP A 14 -11.02 48.94 -37.31
C ASP A 14 -11.62 47.54 -37.55
N GLY A 15 -12.66 47.04 -36.89
CA GLY A 15 -13.75 47.63 -36.13
C GLY A 15 -14.99 46.85 -36.51
N THR A 16 -15.62 46.11 -35.59
CA THR A 16 -17.08 45.83 -35.59
C THR A 16 -17.50 45.09 -34.32
N LYS A 17 -18.53 45.66 -33.68
CA LYS A 17 -19.29 45.15 -32.52
C LYS A 17 -20.50 44.32 -32.99
N ASN A 18 -21.10 43.61 -32.01
CA ASN A 18 -22.44 42.98 -31.92
C ASN A 18 -22.40 41.46 -32.22
N ASN A 19 -22.97 40.53 -31.43
CA ASN A 19 -24.00 40.49 -30.37
C ASN A 19 -23.75 39.20 -29.52
N LEU A 20 -23.82 39.27 -28.18
CA LEU A 20 -24.87 38.71 -27.29
C LEU A 20 -25.15 37.19 -27.35
N ASP A 21 -24.89 36.56 -26.19
CA ASP A 21 -25.52 35.43 -25.49
C ASP A 21 -25.79 34.08 -26.19
N GLU A 22 -25.23 32.99 -25.62
CA GLU A 22 -25.98 31.99 -24.81
C GLU A 22 -25.18 30.69 -24.54
N SER A 23 -25.20 30.26 -23.28
CA SER A 23 -25.26 28.85 -22.81
C SER A 23 -24.01 27.93 -22.82
N ASN A 24 -23.69 27.47 -21.60
CA ASN A 24 -23.11 26.19 -21.18
C ASN A 24 -22.88 25.10 -22.26
N THR A 25 -21.63 24.65 -22.40
CA THR A 25 -21.28 23.21 -22.22
C THR A 25 -19.77 23.03 -22.13
N THR A 26 -19.28 22.53 -20.99
CA THR A 26 -17.89 22.07 -20.83
C THR A 26 -17.77 20.73 -21.54
N THR A 27 -17.32 20.73 -22.79
CA THR A 27 -16.98 19.51 -23.53
C THR A 27 -15.64 18.98 -23.04
N VAL A 28 -15.68 17.80 -22.43
CA VAL A 28 -14.52 16.98 -22.09
C VAL A 28 -13.88 16.49 -23.39
N GLN A 29 -12.67 16.96 -23.70
CA GLN A 29 -11.85 16.37 -24.76
C GLN A 29 -11.34 14.99 -24.30
N LEU A 30 -11.79 13.96 -24.99
CA LEU A 30 -11.19 12.62 -24.96
C LEU A 30 -10.03 12.61 -25.96
N ASP A 31 -8.79 12.57 -25.46
CA ASP A 31 -7.60 12.29 -26.27
C ASP A 31 -7.59 10.80 -26.66
N LEU A 32 -7.88 10.55 -27.94
CA LEU A 32 -7.69 9.28 -28.63
C LEU A 32 -6.82 9.54 -29.85
N ASP A 33 -5.52 9.25 -29.75
CA ASP A 33 -4.72 8.64 -30.81
C ASP A 33 -3.22 8.73 -30.48
N GLU A 34 -2.57 7.58 -30.27
CA GLU A 34 -1.23 7.29 -30.82
C GLU A 34 -1.00 5.78 -30.81
N SER A 35 -1.69 5.04 -31.69
CA SER A 35 -1.20 3.74 -32.17
C SER A 35 -0.42 3.95 -33.47
N LYS A 36 0.87 4.29 -33.36
CA LYS A 36 1.80 4.25 -34.50
C LYS A 36 2.35 2.84 -34.63
N ALA A 37 1.84 2.10 -35.61
CA ALA A 37 2.48 0.88 -36.09
C ALA A 37 3.78 1.25 -36.84
N HIS A 38 4.92 0.79 -36.32
CA HIS A 38 6.21 0.86 -37.01
C HIS A 38 6.27 -0.22 -38.09
N LEU A 39 6.34 0.17 -39.37
CA LEU A 39 6.80 -0.70 -40.45
C LEU A 39 8.32 -0.53 -40.57
N ILE A 40 9.03 -1.63 -40.34
CA ILE A 40 10.47 -1.78 -40.53
C ILE A 40 10.77 -1.72 -42.03
N ASN A 41 11.69 -0.84 -42.44
CA ASN A 41 12.35 -0.95 -43.75
C ASN A 41 13.85 -1.16 -43.51
N ALA A 42 14.33 -2.32 -43.91
CA ALA A 42 15.72 -2.70 -43.86
C ALA A 42 16.41 -2.46 -45.22
N ASN A 43 17.65 -1.94 -45.12
CA ASN A 43 18.75 -1.98 -46.09
C ASN A 43 18.80 -1.01 -47.27
N GLY A 44 19.83 -0.14 -47.21
CA GLY A 44 20.95 -0.19 -48.16
C GLY A 44 20.82 0.64 -49.45
N GLY A 45 21.56 1.76 -49.52
CA GLY A 45 21.55 2.67 -50.68
C GLY A 45 22.47 2.27 -51.84
N ALA A 46 22.23 2.87 -53.01
CA ALA A 46 23.15 3.75 -53.73
C ALA A 46 22.70 3.99 -55.19
N ARG A 47 22.74 5.27 -55.60
CA ARG A 47 22.95 5.84 -56.95
C ARG A 47 21.95 5.56 -58.09
N GLY A 48 21.53 6.67 -58.72
CA GLY A 48 21.54 6.78 -60.18
C GLY A 48 20.30 7.38 -60.82
N ASP A 49 20.40 8.67 -61.15
CA ASP A 49 19.83 9.40 -62.30
C ASP A 49 18.33 9.38 -62.65
N HIS A 50 17.91 10.60 -62.98
CA HIS A 50 16.68 11.05 -63.62
C HIS A 50 15.99 10.01 -64.51
N ASP A 51 14.70 9.80 -64.28
CA ASP A 51 13.75 9.83 -65.40
C ASP A 51 12.39 10.32 -64.90
N GLU A 52 11.88 11.30 -65.62
CA GLU A 52 10.51 11.80 -65.52
C GLU A 52 9.55 10.61 -65.45
N LEU A 53 8.56 10.66 -64.53
CA LEU A 53 7.44 9.75 -64.58
C LEU A 53 6.69 10.06 -65.88
N LYS A 54 7.04 9.32 -66.93
CA LYS A 54 6.30 9.22 -68.18
C LYS A 54 4.88 8.82 -67.80
N THR A 55 3.99 9.79 -67.72
CA THR A 55 2.58 9.56 -68.01
C THR A 55 2.56 8.97 -69.41
N ALA A 56 2.37 7.66 -69.50
CA ALA A 56 2.20 6.99 -70.76
C ALA A 56 0.98 7.62 -71.44
N ILE A 57 1.25 8.51 -72.40
CA ILE A 57 0.30 8.84 -73.46
C ILE A 57 0.19 7.52 -74.24
N ILE A 58 -0.87 6.76 -73.96
CA ILE A 58 -1.21 5.60 -74.77
C ILE A 58 -1.74 6.15 -76.09
N ASP A 59 -0.92 6.02 -77.12
CA ASP A 59 -1.24 6.27 -78.52
C ASP A 59 -2.43 5.38 -78.93
N PRO A 60 -3.56 5.93 -79.40
CA PRO A 60 -4.75 5.15 -79.76
C PRO A 60 -4.61 4.59 -81.17
N THR A 61 -3.52 3.87 -81.46
CA THR A 61 -3.40 3.08 -82.68
C THR A 61 -2.59 1.80 -82.44
N SER A 62 -3.12 0.92 -81.59
CA SER A 62 -2.91 -0.51 -81.77
C SER A 62 -4.28 -1.18 -81.84
N ALA A 63 -4.68 -1.49 -83.07
CA ALA A 63 -5.82 -2.34 -83.33
C ALA A 63 -5.51 -3.74 -82.75
N SER A 64 -6.08 -4.06 -81.59
CA SER A 64 -6.26 -5.44 -81.19
C SER A 64 -7.41 -6.02 -82.02
N SER A 65 -7.05 -6.95 -82.88
CA SER A 65 -7.95 -7.93 -83.45
C SER A 65 -8.68 -8.66 -82.32
N GLU A 66 -10.00 -8.80 -82.48
CA GLU A 66 -10.93 -9.56 -81.64
C GLU A 66 -11.34 -8.91 -80.31
N GLY A 67 -12.42 -8.12 -80.35
CA GLY A 67 -13.54 -8.24 -79.41
C GLY A 67 -13.37 -7.97 -77.91
N GLU A 68 -12.19 -7.64 -77.38
CA GLU A 68 -12.02 -7.35 -75.94
C GLU A 68 -12.22 -5.86 -75.63
N ILE A 69 -13.33 -5.55 -74.95
CA ILE A 69 -13.63 -4.22 -74.43
C ILE A 69 -12.79 -3.99 -73.17
N SER A 70 -11.87 -3.01 -73.21
CA SER A 70 -11.10 -2.57 -72.03
C SER A 70 -11.97 -1.73 -71.08
N PHE A 71 -12.09 -2.14 -69.82
CA PHE A 71 -12.94 -1.47 -68.80
C PHE A 71 -12.25 -0.33 -68.03
N ASN A 72 -11.06 0.10 -68.45
CA ASN A 72 -10.30 1.11 -67.72
C ASN A 72 -10.74 2.55 -68.10
N GLY A 73 -11.25 3.31 -67.12
CA GLY A 73 -11.50 4.75 -67.26
C GLY A 73 -12.77 5.15 -68.03
N LEU A 74 -13.81 4.31 -68.04
CA LEU A 74 -15.09 4.57 -68.72
C LEU A 74 -15.79 5.84 -68.20
N GLY A 75 -16.30 6.68 -69.12
CA GLY A 75 -17.13 7.84 -68.78
C GLY A 75 -18.54 7.43 -68.30
N LYS A 76 -19.27 8.36 -67.65
CA LYS A 76 -20.61 8.09 -67.07
C LYS A 76 -21.58 7.45 -68.08
N GLU A 77 -21.60 7.94 -69.31
CA GLU A 77 -22.53 7.46 -70.35
C GLU A 77 -22.19 6.05 -70.85
N GLU A 78 -20.90 5.72 -70.92
CA GLU A 78 -20.43 4.41 -71.35
C GLU A 78 -20.63 3.34 -70.27
N VAL A 79 -20.39 3.71 -69.00
CA VAL A 79 -20.73 2.84 -67.85
C VAL A 79 -22.22 2.54 -67.83
N MET A 80 -23.10 3.52 -68.10
CA MET A 80 -24.55 3.31 -68.09
C MET A 80 -25.05 2.35 -69.18
N ARG A 81 -24.29 2.15 -70.27
CA ARG A 81 -24.61 1.14 -71.30
C ARG A 81 -24.43 -0.29 -70.79
N TYR A 82 -23.40 -0.54 -69.98
CA TYR A 82 -23.09 -1.87 -69.44
C TYR A 82 -23.63 -2.10 -68.02
N ALA A 83 -23.87 -1.05 -67.25
CA ALA A 83 -24.37 -1.11 -65.88
C ALA A 83 -25.80 -1.66 -65.76
N ASN A 84 -26.58 -1.57 -66.85
CA ASN A 84 -27.95 -2.09 -66.94
C ASN A 84 -28.01 -3.50 -67.55
N ASP A 85 -26.87 -4.14 -67.83
CA ASP A 85 -26.85 -5.54 -68.26
C ASP A 85 -27.50 -6.43 -67.16
N PRO A 86 -28.41 -7.35 -67.54
CA PRO A 86 -29.05 -8.26 -66.59
C PRO A 86 -28.09 -8.98 -65.64
N PHE A 87 -26.87 -9.30 -66.08
CA PHE A 87 -25.84 -9.95 -65.25
C PHE A 87 -25.35 -9.03 -64.12
N TRP A 88 -24.89 -7.81 -64.45
CA TRP A 88 -24.34 -6.87 -63.48
C TRP A 88 -25.39 -6.34 -62.50
N VAL A 89 -26.64 -6.18 -62.95
CA VAL A 89 -27.77 -5.82 -62.09
C VAL A 89 -28.04 -6.91 -61.07
N ARG A 90 -28.14 -8.18 -61.51
CA ARG A 90 -28.34 -9.32 -60.60
C ARG A 90 -27.19 -9.46 -59.61
N LEU A 91 -25.95 -9.33 -60.06
CA LEU A 91 -24.77 -9.42 -59.20
C LEU A 91 -24.78 -8.31 -58.13
N ARG A 92 -25.10 -7.06 -58.50
CA ARG A 92 -25.18 -5.94 -57.54
C ARG A 92 -26.25 -6.18 -56.48
N TYR A 93 -27.45 -6.64 -56.89
CA TYR A 93 -28.51 -6.95 -55.93
C TYR A 93 -28.14 -8.14 -55.03
N VAL A 94 -27.50 -9.18 -55.57
CA VAL A 94 -27.01 -10.32 -54.77
C VAL A 94 -25.98 -9.85 -53.75
N LEU A 95 -24.98 -9.05 -54.15
CA LEU A 95 -23.96 -8.52 -53.24
C LEU A 95 -24.57 -7.57 -52.20
N PHE A 96 -25.55 -6.73 -52.57
CA PHE A 96 -26.24 -5.84 -51.64
C PHE A 96 -27.07 -6.62 -50.61
N ILE A 97 -27.78 -7.66 -51.04
CA ILE A 97 -28.54 -8.53 -50.13
C ILE A 97 -27.58 -9.29 -49.20
N LEU A 98 -26.49 -9.85 -49.74
CA LEU A 98 -25.48 -10.55 -48.94
C LEU A 98 -24.82 -9.62 -47.92
N PHE A 99 -24.54 -8.37 -48.28
CA PHE A 99 -24.03 -7.37 -47.36
C PHE A 99 -24.98 -7.15 -46.17
N TRP A 100 -26.26 -6.93 -46.43
CA TRP A 100 -27.25 -6.71 -45.36
C TRP A 100 -27.52 -7.97 -44.53
N LEU A 101 -27.54 -9.15 -45.16
CA LEU A 101 -27.63 -10.42 -44.43
C LEU A 101 -26.40 -10.65 -43.55
N GLY A 102 -25.20 -10.35 -44.05
CA GLY A 102 -23.96 -10.43 -43.27
C GLY A 102 -23.96 -9.43 -42.11
N TRP A 103 -24.38 -8.20 -42.34
CA TRP A 103 -24.52 -7.18 -41.30
C TRP A 103 -25.51 -7.59 -40.21
N LEU A 104 -26.69 -8.09 -40.61
CA LEU A 104 -27.70 -8.58 -39.67
C LEU A 104 -27.19 -9.80 -38.90
N ALA A 105 -26.48 -10.72 -39.56
CA ALA A 105 -25.87 -11.87 -38.91
C ALA A 105 -24.80 -11.46 -37.89
N MET A 106 -23.96 -10.46 -38.20
CA MET A 106 -23.01 -9.90 -37.23
C MET A 106 -23.72 -9.25 -36.04
N LEU A 107 -24.79 -8.48 -36.27
CA LEU A 107 -25.56 -7.86 -35.19
C LEU A 107 -26.22 -8.91 -34.28
N VAL A 108 -26.87 -9.91 -34.87
CA VAL A 108 -27.50 -11.01 -34.12
C VAL A 108 -26.43 -11.78 -33.35
N THR A 109 -25.28 -12.06 -33.96
CA THR A 109 -24.17 -12.73 -33.28
C THR A 109 -23.65 -11.91 -32.10
N ALA A 110 -23.48 -10.59 -32.26
CA ALA A 110 -23.07 -9.71 -31.17
C ALA A 110 -24.09 -9.70 -30.02
N ILE A 111 -25.39 -9.63 -30.33
CA ILE A 111 -26.46 -9.71 -29.32
C ILE A 111 -26.44 -11.07 -28.62
N VAL A 112 -26.32 -12.16 -29.37
CA VAL A 112 -26.25 -13.52 -28.84
C VAL A 112 -25.04 -13.68 -27.92
N ILE A 113 -23.87 -13.14 -28.29
CA ILE A 113 -22.69 -13.14 -27.43
C ILE A 113 -22.97 -12.34 -26.15
N ILE A 114 -23.56 -11.15 -26.22
CA ILE A 114 -23.86 -10.33 -25.03
C ILE A 114 -24.87 -11.02 -24.09
N VAL A 115 -25.87 -11.71 -24.64
CA VAL A 115 -26.93 -12.37 -23.86
C VAL A 115 -26.48 -13.71 -23.29
N LEU A 116 -25.74 -14.50 -24.07
CA LEU A 116 -25.29 -15.84 -23.68
C LEU A 116 -23.93 -15.84 -22.98
N ALA A 117 -23.11 -14.80 -23.13
CA ALA A 117 -21.86 -14.70 -22.40
C ALA A 117 -22.18 -14.69 -20.91
N PRO A 118 -21.61 -15.63 -20.12
CA PRO A 118 -21.79 -15.61 -18.69
C PRO A 118 -21.28 -14.26 -18.18
N ARG A 119 -22.11 -13.58 -17.38
CA ARG A 119 -21.69 -12.32 -16.74
C ARG A 119 -20.35 -12.55 -16.05
N CYS A 120 -19.38 -11.66 -16.20
CA CYS A 120 -18.17 -11.72 -15.39
C CYS A 120 -18.56 -11.81 -13.91
N PRO A 121 -17.84 -12.59 -13.09
CA PRO A 121 -18.07 -12.56 -11.66
C PRO A 121 -18.00 -11.11 -11.17
N PRO A 122 -18.98 -10.63 -10.39
CA PRO A 122 -18.93 -9.27 -9.88
C PRO A 122 -17.70 -9.12 -8.98
N ARG A 123 -16.80 -8.21 -9.34
CA ARG A 123 -15.71 -7.79 -8.46
C ARG A 123 -16.23 -6.64 -7.58
N PRO A 124 -16.01 -6.68 -6.25
CA PRO A 124 -16.30 -5.52 -5.42
C PRO A 124 -15.43 -4.34 -5.84
N ASP A 125 -15.92 -3.12 -5.61
CA ASP A 125 -15.14 -1.90 -5.80
C ASP A 125 -14.09 -1.80 -4.68
N LEU A 126 -12.91 -2.37 -4.94
CA LEU A 126 -11.82 -2.43 -3.99
C LEU A 126 -10.93 -1.21 -4.12
N LYS A 127 -10.66 -0.58 -2.98
CA LYS A 127 -9.70 0.52 -2.89
C LYS A 127 -8.29 -0.05 -2.92
N TRP A 128 -7.30 0.78 -3.27
CA TRP A 128 -5.91 0.31 -3.37
C TRP A 128 -5.43 -0.37 -2.08
N TYR A 129 -5.86 0.13 -0.92
CA TYR A 129 -5.46 -0.42 0.37
C TYR A 129 -6.13 -1.76 0.71
N ASN A 130 -7.13 -2.23 -0.05
CA ASN A 130 -7.67 -3.59 0.07
C ASN A 130 -6.80 -4.63 -0.67
N THR A 131 -6.19 -4.23 -1.77
CA THR A 131 -5.51 -5.15 -2.69
C THR A 131 -4.00 -5.17 -2.51
N GLU A 132 -3.42 -4.03 -2.15
CA GLU A 132 -1.99 -3.88 -1.98
C GLU A 132 -1.50 -4.45 -0.65
N THR A 133 -0.20 -4.70 -0.59
CA THR A 133 0.55 -5.00 0.64
C THR A 133 1.28 -3.74 1.07
N VAL A 134 1.44 -3.48 2.37
CA VAL A 134 2.19 -2.34 2.89
C VAL A 134 3.57 -2.80 3.38
N TYR A 135 4.62 -2.07 3.01
CA TYR A 135 5.99 -2.26 3.48
C TYR A 135 6.41 -1.05 4.32
N GLN A 136 6.64 -1.27 5.60
CA GLN A 136 7.04 -0.27 6.57
C GLN A 136 8.56 -0.16 6.63
N VAL A 137 9.07 1.06 6.51
CA VAL A 137 10.49 1.37 6.54
C VAL A 137 10.79 2.36 7.66
N PHE A 138 11.81 2.03 8.46
CA PHE A 138 12.45 2.95 9.38
C PHE A 138 13.65 3.61 8.68
N PRO A 139 13.56 4.88 8.24
CA PRO A 139 14.51 5.44 7.27
C PRO A 139 15.96 5.42 7.75
N LYS A 140 16.20 5.77 9.02
CA LYS A 140 17.55 5.79 9.64
C LYS A 140 18.27 4.44 9.58
N SER A 141 17.54 3.34 9.42
CA SER A 141 18.12 1.98 9.38
C SER A 141 17.96 1.27 8.06
N PHE A 142 17.40 1.93 7.04
CA PHE A 142 17.13 1.25 5.78
C PHE A 142 18.36 1.18 4.87
N LYS A 143 18.95 2.33 4.51
CA LYS A 143 20.18 2.38 3.72
C LYS A 143 20.86 3.74 3.87
N ASP A 144 22.13 3.72 4.24
CA ASP A 144 23.02 4.89 4.21
C ASP A 144 23.66 5.01 2.81
N SER A 145 23.51 6.16 2.15
CA SER A 145 24.10 6.42 0.83
C SER A 145 25.33 7.33 0.86
N ASN A 146 25.55 8.08 1.94
CA ASN A 146 26.57 9.11 2.06
C ASN A 146 27.76 8.70 2.98
N ASN A 147 27.69 7.52 3.61
CA ASN A 147 28.68 6.95 4.52
C ASN A 147 28.82 7.70 5.86
N ASP A 148 27.75 8.31 6.38
CA ASP A 148 27.75 8.92 7.72
C ASP A 148 27.29 7.96 8.85
N GLY A 149 26.83 6.77 8.49
CA GLY A 149 26.38 5.73 9.41
C GLY A 149 24.87 5.76 9.69
N VAL A 150 24.12 6.67 9.09
CA VAL A 150 22.67 6.84 9.23
C VAL A 150 21.99 6.68 7.88
N GLY A 151 20.83 6.03 7.85
CA GLY A 151 20.04 5.87 6.63
C GLY A 151 19.38 7.18 6.20
N ASP A 152 19.37 7.41 4.89
CA ASP A 152 18.95 8.68 4.28
C ASP A 152 17.94 8.48 3.13
N PHE A 153 17.39 9.57 2.60
CA PHE A 153 16.40 9.52 1.52
C PHE A 153 16.95 8.95 0.21
N ASN A 154 18.21 9.20 -0.12
CA ASN A 154 18.82 8.70 -1.36
C ASN A 154 19.03 7.18 -1.27
N GLY A 155 19.41 6.67 -0.11
CA GLY A 155 19.50 5.25 0.18
C GLY A 155 18.14 4.55 0.08
N LEU A 156 17.08 5.15 0.63
CA LEU A 156 15.70 4.68 0.44
C LEU A 156 15.31 4.64 -1.04
N SER A 157 15.61 5.71 -1.78
CA SER A 157 15.31 5.81 -3.21
C SER A 157 16.07 4.77 -4.04
N GLU A 158 17.33 4.47 -3.73
CA GLU A 158 18.13 3.42 -4.38
C GLU A 158 17.47 2.04 -4.21
N LYS A 159 16.98 1.77 -3.00
CA LYS A 159 16.39 0.48 -2.61
C LYS A 159 14.90 0.37 -2.89
N LEU A 160 14.26 1.40 -3.43
CA LEU A 160 12.85 1.32 -3.80
C LEU A 160 12.56 0.19 -4.81
N SER A 161 13.47 -0.05 -5.75
CA SER A 161 13.33 -1.15 -6.72
C SER A 161 13.30 -2.53 -6.07
N TYR A 162 13.95 -2.72 -4.92
CA TYR A 162 13.85 -3.96 -4.14
C TYR A 162 12.41 -4.16 -3.64
N ILE A 163 11.79 -3.12 -3.10
CA ILE A 163 10.41 -3.19 -2.61
C ILE A 163 9.43 -3.41 -3.77
N THR A 164 9.53 -2.61 -4.83
CA THR A 164 8.51 -2.63 -5.90
C THR A 164 8.68 -3.77 -6.90
N LYS A 165 9.92 -4.14 -7.24
CA LYS A 165 10.19 -5.17 -8.26
C LYS A 165 10.56 -6.52 -7.65
N ASN A 166 11.36 -6.55 -6.58
CA ASN A 166 11.80 -7.82 -6.01
C ASN A 166 10.73 -8.42 -5.09
N LEU A 167 10.08 -7.61 -4.26
CA LEU A 167 8.98 -8.04 -3.38
C LEU A 167 7.60 -7.91 -4.04
N GLY A 168 7.44 -7.01 -5.01
CA GLY A 168 6.15 -6.78 -5.68
C GLY A 168 5.20 -5.91 -4.86
N ILE A 169 5.71 -5.13 -3.91
CA ILE A 169 4.91 -4.31 -2.99
C ILE A 169 4.83 -2.87 -3.50
N LYS A 170 3.63 -2.29 -3.56
CA LYS A 170 3.42 -0.91 -4.06
C LYS A 170 2.93 0.09 -3.03
N ALA A 171 2.77 -0.28 -1.76
CA ALA A 171 2.51 0.68 -0.70
C ALA A 171 3.70 0.73 0.27
N LEU A 172 4.29 1.92 0.40
CA LEU A 172 5.43 2.20 1.26
C LEU A 172 4.95 3.06 2.42
N TRP A 173 5.11 2.57 3.65
CA TRP A 173 4.96 3.36 4.86
C TRP A 173 6.33 3.77 5.35
N ILE A 174 6.56 5.08 5.41
CA ILE A 174 7.81 5.67 5.89
C ILE A 174 7.54 6.20 7.29
N ASN A 175 8.27 5.68 8.28
CA ASN A 175 8.20 6.24 9.63
C ASN A 175 8.63 7.71 9.66
N SER A 176 8.28 8.42 10.74
CA SER A 176 8.48 9.88 10.88
C SER A 176 9.78 10.40 10.27
N ILE A 177 9.61 11.34 9.33
CA ILE A 177 10.69 12.07 8.65
C ILE A 177 10.74 13.55 9.05
N PHE A 178 9.87 13.96 9.98
CA PHE A 178 9.68 15.36 10.34
C PHE A 178 10.88 15.90 11.08
N GLU A 179 11.08 17.21 10.97
CA GLU A 179 12.14 17.88 11.71
C GLU A 179 11.95 17.67 13.20
N THR A 180 12.99 17.14 13.85
CA THR A 180 12.97 16.79 15.26
C THR A 180 14.06 17.53 16.02
N ASP A 181 13.87 17.68 17.34
CA ASP A 181 15.03 17.95 18.16
C ASP A 181 15.97 16.74 18.12
N LYS A 182 17.28 16.98 18.27
CA LYS A 182 18.29 15.93 18.09
C LYS A 182 18.21 14.79 19.12
N GLN A 183 17.26 14.82 20.05
CA GLN A 183 17.14 13.85 21.14
C GLN A 183 16.18 12.70 20.82
N SER A 184 15.14 12.91 19.99
CA SER A 184 14.20 11.84 19.63
C SER A 184 13.35 12.12 18.40
N SER A 185 12.98 11.05 17.68
CA SER A 185 12.01 11.10 16.58
C SER A 185 10.57 11.45 17.00
N LEU A 186 10.28 11.48 18.30
CA LEU A 186 8.99 11.90 18.86
C LEU A 186 8.92 13.40 19.15
N GLY A 187 10.08 14.07 19.27
CA GLY A 187 10.19 15.49 19.56
C GLY A 187 10.11 16.33 18.30
N VAL A 188 8.96 16.35 17.62
CA VAL A 188 8.77 17.13 16.39
C VAL A 188 8.84 18.63 16.69
N VAL A 189 9.71 19.35 15.96
CA VAL A 189 9.85 20.81 16.04
C VAL A 189 9.15 21.54 14.88
N ASP A 190 8.92 20.84 13.77
CA ASP A 190 8.09 21.31 12.65
C ASP A 190 7.50 20.12 11.87
N HIS A 191 6.17 19.95 11.92
CA HIS A 191 5.44 18.87 11.25
C HIS A 191 5.33 19.03 9.72
N LYS A 192 5.67 20.19 9.16
CA LYS A 192 5.60 20.47 7.72
C LYS A 192 6.99 20.44 7.05
N SER A 193 8.05 20.31 7.84
CA SER A 193 9.44 20.22 7.37
C SER A 193 9.98 18.80 7.49
N ILE A 194 10.95 18.47 6.63
CA ILE A 194 11.68 17.19 6.66
C ILE A 194 12.99 17.42 7.38
N ASP A 195 13.36 16.52 8.30
CA ASP A 195 14.61 16.61 9.04
C ASP A 195 15.83 16.63 8.09
N GLU A 196 16.74 17.59 8.31
CA GLU A 196 17.92 17.78 7.46
C GLU A 196 18.80 16.52 7.39
N SER A 197 18.78 15.67 8.41
CA SER A 197 19.53 14.41 8.43
C SER A 197 19.09 13.43 7.34
N PHE A 198 17.89 13.57 6.77
CA PHE A 198 17.47 12.76 5.61
C PHE A 198 18.07 13.23 4.29
N GLY A 199 18.69 14.41 4.25
CA GLY A 199 19.41 14.91 3.07
C GLY A 199 18.52 15.24 1.87
N VAL A 200 17.25 15.60 2.09
CA VAL A 200 16.28 15.89 1.03
C VAL A 200 15.48 17.15 1.36
N THR A 201 15.25 18.01 0.37
CA THR A 201 14.34 19.16 0.53
C THR A 201 12.88 18.73 0.30
N PHE A 202 11.94 19.51 0.83
CA PHE A 202 10.51 19.27 0.61
C PHE A 202 10.15 19.19 -0.89
N GLU A 203 10.70 20.06 -1.74
CA GLU A 203 10.41 20.08 -3.19
C GLU A 203 10.92 18.84 -3.91
N ALA A 204 12.11 18.36 -3.51
CA ALA A 204 12.68 17.13 -4.04
C ALA A 204 11.84 15.92 -3.62
N PHE A 205 11.43 15.86 -2.34
CA PHE A 205 10.55 14.82 -1.82
C PHE A 205 9.18 14.84 -2.52
N GLN A 206 8.56 16.02 -2.67
CA GLN A 206 7.30 16.18 -3.38
C GLN A 206 7.40 15.72 -4.85
N SER A 207 8.50 16.05 -5.53
CA SER A 207 8.75 15.61 -6.90
C SER A 207 8.88 14.08 -6.99
N TRP A 208 9.52 13.47 -6.00
CA TRP A 208 9.60 12.02 -5.86
C TRP A 208 8.24 11.38 -5.63
N LEU A 209 7.41 11.91 -4.71
CA LEU A 209 6.03 11.45 -4.50
C LEU A 209 5.21 11.48 -5.80
N LYS A 210 5.31 12.57 -6.57
CA LYS A 210 4.63 12.71 -7.87
C LYS A 210 5.07 11.63 -8.87
N LYS A 211 6.36 11.29 -8.91
CA LYS A 211 6.89 10.20 -9.76
C LYS A 211 6.34 8.85 -9.31
N LEU A 212 6.42 8.53 -8.03
CA LEU A 212 5.92 7.28 -7.46
C LEU A 212 4.45 7.07 -7.73
N ARG A 213 3.65 8.11 -7.59
CA ARG A 213 2.22 8.08 -7.89
C ARG A 213 1.94 7.71 -9.35
N LYS A 214 2.75 8.20 -10.31
CA LYS A 214 2.62 7.82 -11.74
C LYS A 214 2.97 6.35 -11.98
N GLU A 215 3.85 5.79 -11.16
CA GLU A 215 4.23 4.37 -11.18
C GLU A 215 3.25 3.49 -10.37
N GLY A 216 2.19 4.07 -9.80
CA GLY A 216 1.19 3.38 -8.99
C GLY A 216 1.63 3.09 -7.55
N VAL A 217 2.78 3.59 -7.12
CA VAL A 217 3.29 3.44 -5.76
C VAL A 217 2.62 4.44 -4.81
N LYS A 218 2.17 3.96 -3.67
CA LYS A 218 1.55 4.73 -2.59
C LYS A 218 2.57 4.97 -1.50
N VAL A 219 2.62 6.20 -0.99
CA VAL A 219 3.49 6.57 0.14
C VAL A 219 2.62 7.03 1.30
N ILE A 220 2.82 6.42 2.46
CA ILE A 220 2.15 6.73 3.72
C ILE A 220 3.21 7.28 4.68
N LEU A 221 2.86 8.32 5.44
CA LEU A 221 3.71 8.88 6.49
C LEU A 221 3.11 8.61 7.87
N ASP A 222 3.92 8.74 8.91
CA ASP A 222 3.39 8.91 10.28
C ASP A 222 2.73 10.30 10.41
N LEU A 223 1.72 10.38 11.27
CA LEU A 223 1.14 11.60 11.81
C LEU A 223 1.33 11.53 13.32
N ILE A 224 1.95 12.55 13.91
CA ILE A 224 2.19 12.64 15.36
C ILE A 224 1.36 13.82 15.89
N PRO A 225 0.06 13.62 16.18
CA PRO A 225 -0.83 14.71 16.56
C PRO A 225 -0.85 15.00 18.06
N ASN A 226 -0.37 14.06 18.89
CA ASN A 226 -0.49 14.16 20.34
C ASN A 226 0.48 15.16 20.97
N GLN A 227 1.73 15.23 20.50
CA GLN A 227 2.78 16.01 21.16
C GLN A 227 3.69 16.75 20.17
N THR A 228 4.42 17.74 20.69
CA THR A 228 5.54 18.39 20.00
C THR A 228 6.79 18.33 20.88
N SER A 229 7.96 18.72 20.36
CA SER A 229 9.12 19.04 21.21
C SER A 229 8.83 20.23 22.11
N LYS A 230 9.45 20.27 23.29
CA LYS A 230 9.51 21.46 24.14
C LYS A 230 10.16 22.64 23.42
N ASN A 231 11.02 22.39 22.43
CA ASN A 231 11.66 23.43 21.61
C ASN A 231 10.77 23.94 20.46
N HIS A 232 9.57 23.36 20.27
CA HIS A 232 8.63 23.82 19.26
C HIS A 232 8.19 25.27 19.53
N THR A 233 8.04 26.06 18.46
CA THR A 233 7.65 27.48 18.54
C THR A 233 6.32 27.67 19.29
N TRP A 234 5.34 26.82 19.01
CA TRP A 234 4.07 26.74 19.74
C TRP A 234 4.26 26.59 21.25
N PHE A 235 5.09 25.65 21.71
CA PHE A 235 5.31 25.45 23.15
C PHE A 235 6.01 26.66 23.77
N GLN A 236 7.05 27.19 23.13
CA GLN A 236 7.78 28.36 23.64
C GLN A 236 6.89 29.62 23.74
N ALA A 237 5.99 29.83 22.78
CA ALA A 237 5.00 30.89 22.83
C ALA A 237 3.91 30.62 23.89
N SER A 238 3.47 29.37 24.00
CA SER A 238 2.55 28.93 25.05
C SER A 238 3.12 29.17 26.44
N VAL A 239 4.37 28.81 26.73
CA VAL A 239 5.03 29.10 28.02
C VAL A 239 4.94 30.58 28.40
N LYS A 240 5.00 31.49 27.43
CA LYS A 240 4.93 32.94 27.62
C LYS A 240 3.51 33.53 27.67
N ASN A 241 2.46 32.70 27.57
CA ASN A 241 1.07 33.13 27.44
C ASN A 241 0.80 33.98 26.18
N GLU A 242 1.50 33.72 25.07
CA GLU A 242 1.29 34.48 23.82
C GLU A 242 0.10 33.90 23.03
N GLU A 243 -0.82 34.76 22.57
CA GLU A 243 -1.91 34.38 21.66
C GLU A 243 -1.38 34.15 20.23
N PRO A 244 -1.90 33.17 19.46
CA PRO A 244 -2.99 32.25 19.80
C PRO A 244 -2.54 30.99 20.58
N TYR A 245 -1.26 30.85 20.90
CA TYR A 245 -0.65 29.62 21.43
C TYR A 245 -0.90 29.38 22.93
N ARG A 246 -1.58 30.31 23.62
CA ARG A 246 -1.76 30.29 25.08
C ARG A 246 -2.31 28.95 25.57
N ASP A 247 -3.27 28.38 24.83
CA ASP A 247 -4.04 27.20 25.19
C ASP A 247 -3.78 26.00 24.24
N TYR A 248 -2.64 26.01 23.53
CA TYR A 248 -2.24 24.93 22.61
C TYR A 248 -1.80 23.65 23.32
N TYR A 249 -1.46 23.72 24.61
CA TYR A 249 -1.01 22.60 25.44
C TYR A 249 -1.88 22.49 26.69
N VAL A 250 -1.88 21.33 27.31
CA VAL A 250 -2.64 21.07 28.54
C VAL A 250 -1.91 21.69 29.73
N TRP A 251 -2.42 22.82 30.24
CA TRP A 251 -1.86 23.57 31.37
C TRP A 251 -2.78 23.55 32.59
N VAL A 252 -2.21 23.36 33.77
CA VAL A 252 -2.91 23.51 35.06
C VAL A 252 -2.12 24.46 35.97
N PRO A 253 -2.63 25.67 36.24
CA PRO A 253 -2.01 26.60 37.19
C PRO A 253 -1.92 25.99 38.60
N GLY A 254 -0.81 26.20 39.30
CA GLY A 254 -0.64 25.62 40.63
C GLY A 254 0.73 25.90 41.25
N ASP A 255 0.95 25.33 42.44
CA ASP A 255 2.23 25.40 43.14
C ASP A 255 3.20 24.33 42.61
N ALA A 256 4.48 24.67 42.46
CA ALA A 256 5.53 23.77 41.96
C ALA A 256 5.75 22.51 42.81
N SER A 257 5.29 22.50 44.06
CA SER A 257 5.41 21.36 44.98
C SER A 257 4.24 20.38 44.92
N GLN A 258 3.13 20.75 44.25
CA GLN A 258 1.91 19.95 44.22
C GLN A 258 1.42 19.78 42.77
N PRO A 259 1.69 18.62 42.13
CA PRO A 259 1.13 18.34 40.82
C PRO A 259 -0.41 18.28 40.87
N PRO A 260 -1.11 18.50 39.73
CA PRO A 260 -2.57 18.55 39.69
C PRO A 260 -3.25 17.28 40.20
N ASN A 261 -2.67 16.12 39.87
CA ASN A 261 -3.12 14.79 40.28
C ASN A 261 -1.93 13.80 40.23
N ASP A 262 -2.21 12.52 40.45
CA ASP A 262 -1.23 11.44 40.48
C ASP A 262 -1.11 10.64 39.17
N TRP A 263 -1.65 11.17 38.06
CA TRP A 263 -1.56 10.50 36.76
C TRP A 263 -0.12 10.18 36.37
N ARG A 264 0.02 9.04 35.69
CA ARG A 264 1.31 8.48 35.27
C ARG A 264 1.41 8.42 33.76
N ASN A 265 2.62 8.66 33.27
CA ASN A 265 2.96 8.56 31.87
C ASN A 265 3.11 7.08 31.46
N ILE A 266 3.39 6.80 30.19
CA ILE A 266 3.50 5.42 29.68
C ILE A 266 4.63 4.59 30.33
N HIS A 267 5.58 5.25 30.99
CA HIS A 267 6.71 4.62 31.68
C HIS A 267 6.47 4.45 33.19
N GLY A 268 5.34 4.92 33.71
CA GLY A 268 5.01 4.89 35.14
C GLY A 268 5.58 6.06 35.94
N ASP A 269 6.20 7.05 35.29
CA ASP A 269 6.67 8.28 35.90
C ASP A 269 5.53 9.31 36.02
N PRO A 270 5.65 10.37 36.84
CA PRO A 270 4.65 11.45 36.88
C PRO A 270 4.40 12.05 35.49
N ALA A 271 3.13 12.21 35.12
CA ALA A 271 2.73 12.76 33.82
C ALA A 271 2.70 14.30 33.75
N TRP A 272 3.14 14.97 34.82
CA TRP A 272 3.11 16.42 34.93
C TRP A 272 4.49 16.99 35.25
N SER A 273 4.84 18.08 34.57
CA SER A 273 6.05 18.86 34.83
C SER A 273 5.73 20.33 35.06
N PHE A 274 6.38 20.97 36.02
CA PHE A 274 6.14 22.38 36.34
C PHE A 274 7.01 23.31 35.49
N GLU A 275 6.41 24.31 34.86
CA GLU A 275 7.12 25.35 34.12
C GLU A 275 7.06 26.68 34.88
N ALA A 276 8.19 27.06 35.47
CA ALA A 276 8.29 28.23 36.34
C ALA A 276 7.97 29.55 35.63
N THR A 277 8.29 29.65 34.34
CA THR A 277 7.99 30.86 33.54
C THR A 277 6.48 31.06 33.38
N ARG A 278 5.73 29.97 33.20
CA ARG A 278 4.27 29.98 33.06
C ARG A 278 3.56 30.00 34.42
N GLY A 279 4.20 29.49 35.47
CA GLY A 279 3.58 29.30 36.79
C GLY A 279 2.51 28.20 36.78
N ALA A 280 2.71 27.16 35.96
CA ALA A 280 1.73 26.10 35.75
C ALA A 280 2.41 24.76 35.46
N TRP A 281 1.67 23.67 35.68
CA TRP A 281 2.02 22.32 35.29
C TRP A 281 1.56 22.06 33.85
N TYR A 282 2.40 21.40 33.04
CA TYR A 282 2.00 20.88 31.73
C TYR A 282 1.98 19.36 31.74
N PHE A 283 1.06 18.79 30.97
CA PHE A 283 0.89 17.35 30.82
C PHE A 283 1.83 16.77 29.74
N HIS A 284 2.27 15.53 29.94
CA HIS A 284 3.06 14.78 28.98
C HIS A 284 2.94 13.25 29.15
N GLN A 285 2.45 12.55 28.13
CA GLN A 285 2.32 11.09 28.16
C GLN A 285 3.60 10.33 27.90
N PHE A 286 4.54 10.93 27.16
CA PHE A 286 5.77 10.25 26.75
C PHE A 286 6.98 10.71 27.56
N SER A 287 7.33 11.98 27.47
CA SER A 287 8.48 12.57 28.16
C SER A 287 8.18 14.01 28.51
N LYS A 288 8.77 14.52 29.59
CA LYS A 288 8.76 15.95 29.93
C LYS A 288 9.24 16.85 28.79
N ASP A 289 10.06 16.32 27.88
CA ASP A 289 10.59 17.05 26.73
C ASP A 289 9.62 17.03 25.53
N TYR A 290 8.53 16.25 25.61
CA TYR A 290 7.47 16.14 24.61
C TYR A 290 6.10 16.48 25.23
N PRO A 291 5.81 17.78 25.48
CA PRO A 291 4.53 18.22 26.02
C PRO A 291 3.35 17.89 25.09
N ASP A 292 2.24 17.44 25.67
CA ASP A 292 1.05 17.05 24.93
C ASP A 292 0.22 18.28 24.51
N LEU A 293 -0.20 18.27 23.26
CA LEU A 293 -1.09 19.26 22.67
C LEU A 293 -2.49 19.10 23.26
N ASN A 294 -3.16 20.23 23.47
CA ASN A 294 -4.56 20.22 23.89
C ASN A 294 -5.45 19.91 22.67
N LEU A 295 -5.68 18.63 22.41
CA LEU A 295 -6.48 18.15 21.28
C LEU A 295 -8.00 18.33 21.47
N THR A 296 -8.44 18.96 22.56
CA THR A 296 -9.82 19.48 22.68
C THR A 296 -9.97 20.92 22.18
N ASN A 297 -8.85 21.62 21.94
CA ASN A 297 -8.85 22.97 21.40
C ASN A 297 -9.03 22.96 19.87
N GLU A 298 -10.05 23.67 19.38
CA GLU A 298 -10.37 23.76 17.95
C GLU A 298 -9.25 24.37 17.10
N ASP A 299 -8.47 25.32 17.65
CA ASP A 299 -7.34 25.91 16.93
C ASP A 299 -6.22 24.88 16.74
N VAL A 300 -5.95 24.05 17.76
CA VAL A 300 -4.99 22.94 17.66
C VAL A 300 -5.48 21.90 16.66
N ARG A 301 -6.76 21.49 16.74
CA ARG A 301 -7.37 20.56 15.78
C ARG A 301 -7.22 21.08 14.35
N LYS A 302 -7.43 22.38 14.14
CA LYS A 302 -7.25 23.02 12.83
C LYS A 302 -5.81 22.93 12.34
N GLU A 303 -4.81 23.18 13.18
CA GLU A 303 -3.39 23.03 12.82
C GLU A 303 -3.06 21.60 12.37
N ILE A 304 -3.57 20.59 13.09
CA ILE A 304 -3.39 19.17 12.69
C ILE A 304 -4.04 18.88 11.34
N LYS A 305 -5.27 19.38 11.09
CA LYS A 305 -5.95 19.25 9.79
C LYS A 305 -5.17 19.96 8.66
N ASP A 306 -4.56 21.10 8.95
CA ASP A 306 -3.73 21.85 8.00
C ASP A 306 -2.41 21.12 7.69
N ILE A 307 -1.79 20.45 8.68
CA ILE A 307 -0.64 19.56 8.48
C ILE A 307 -1.01 18.40 7.54
N MET A 308 -2.14 17.74 7.80
CA MET A 308 -2.60 16.65 6.94
C MET A 308 -2.84 17.12 5.50
N SER A 309 -3.51 18.26 5.34
CA SER A 309 -3.82 18.83 4.03
C SER A 309 -2.56 19.17 3.25
N PHE A 310 -1.57 19.80 3.88
CA PHE A 310 -0.27 20.12 3.29
C PHE A 310 0.41 18.89 2.66
N TRP A 311 0.47 17.77 3.39
CA TRP A 311 1.10 16.54 2.91
C TRP A 311 0.24 15.79 1.87
N PHE A 312 -1.09 15.81 2.00
CA PHE A 312 -1.97 15.23 0.98
C PHE A 312 -1.91 15.99 -0.36
N GLU A 313 -1.77 17.32 -0.33
CA GLU A 313 -1.49 18.16 -1.49
C GLU A 313 -0.13 17.82 -2.12
N ALA A 314 0.88 17.57 -1.29
CA ALA A 314 2.20 17.12 -1.74
C ALA A 314 2.17 15.75 -2.47
N GLY A 315 1.17 14.92 -2.16
CA GLY A 315 0.91 13.65 -2.84
C GLY A 315 0.95 12.41 -1.94
N VAL A 316 1.05 12.58 -0.62
CA VAL A 316 0.94 11.49 0.35
C VAL A 316 -0.39 10.77 0.19
N SER A 317 -0.36 9.44 0.31
CA SER A 317 -1.49 8.53 0.06
C SER A 317 -2.20 8.09 1.35
N GLY A 318 -1.67 8.44 2.51
CA GLY A 318 -2.25 8.08 3.79
C GLY A 318 -1.38 8.47 4.98
N PHE A 319 -1.94 8.29 6.17
CA PHE A 319 -1.26 8.50 7.45
C PHE A 319 -1.46 7.32 8.39
N HIS A 320 -0.40 6.98 9.12
CA HIS A 320 -0.46 6.24 10.37
C HIS A 320 -0.60 7.22 11.53
N VAL A 321 -1.61 7.06 12.40
CA VAL A 321 -1.79 7.91 13.59
C VAL A 321 -0.95 7.35 14.73
N GLU A 322 0.16 8.00 15.04
CA GLU A 322 1.05 7.64 16.14
C GLU A 322 0.43 8.03 17.50
N GLY A 323 0.63 7.20 18.52
CA GLY A 323 0.12 7.48 19.87
C GLY A 323 -1.41 7.42 19.98
N LEU A 324 -2.07 6.64 19.10
CA LEU A 324 -3.54 6.57 18.97
C LEU A 324 -4.31 6.44 20.29
N GLU A 325 -3.75 5.71 21.26
CA GLU A 325 -4.41 5.46 22.54
C GLU A 325 -4.31 6.63 23.51
N TYR A 326 -3.50 7.65 23.24
CA TYR A 326 -3.16 8.73 24.18
C TYR A 326 -3.60 10.11 23.73
N LEU A 327 -4.39 10.22 22.65
CA LEU A 327 -4.64 11.50 21.98
C LEU A 327 -5.44 12.52 22.79
N VAL A 328 -6.35 12.08 23.65
CA VAL A 328 -7.21 13.01 24.41
C VAL A 328 -7.32 12.49 25.83
N GLU A 329 -7.13 13.36 26.80
CA GLU A 329 -7.33 13.08 28.21
C GLU A 329 -8.70 13.55 28.71
N ASN A 330 -9.09 13.05 29.88
CA ASN A 330 -10.29 13.49 30.58
C ASN A 330 -10.11 14.92 31.11
N SER A 331 -11.03 15.80 30.77
CA SER A 331 -11.04 17.17 31.28
C SER A 331 -11.26 17.28 32.80
N ASP A 332 -11.85 16.26 33.43
CA ASP A 332 -11.96 16.18 34.90
C ASP A 332 -10.65 15.64 35.51
N LEU A 333 -9.85 16.56 36.05
CA LEU A 333 -8.57 16.25 36.70
C LEU A 333 -8.70 15.36 37.95
N ASN A 334 -9.91 15.19 38.49
CA ASN A 334 -10.17 14.28 39.62
C ASN A 334 -10.46 12.85 39.17
N ALA A 335 -10.52 12.58 37.87
CA ALA A 335 -10.77 11.25 37.35
C ALA A 335 -9.63 10.30 37.78
N VAL A 336 -10.02 9.18 38.36
CA VAL A 336 -9.10 8.17 38.87
C VAL A 336 -8.74 7.21 37.73
N ASP A 337 -7.46 6.83 37.66
CA ASP A 337 -7.00 5.80 36.75
C ASP A 337 -7.40 4.42 37.30
N GLU A 338 -8.43 3.82 36.68
CA GLU A 338 -8.97 2.52 37.06
C GLU A 338 -8.60 1.45 36.04
N LEU A 339 -8.56 0.19 36.48
CA LEU A 339 -8.16 -0.96 35.65
C LEU A 339 -9.01 -1.13 34.37
N GLN A 340 -10.25 -0.62 34.37
CA GLN A 340 -11.20 -0.73 33.25
C GLN A 340 -11.43 0.59 32.50
N SER A 341 -10.97 1.72 33.05
CA SER A 341 -11.19 3.05 32.48
C SER A 341 -10.04 3.95 32.88
N SER A 342 -9.24 4.35 31.90
CA SER A 342 -8.14 5.27 32.13
C SER A 342 -8.54 6.68 31.70
N PRO A 343 -8.31 7.72 32.53
CA PRO A 343 -8.58 9.10 32.16
C PRO A 343 -7.61 9.63 31.10
N THR A 344 -6.51 8.93 30.83
CA THR A 344 -5.46 9.41 29.90
C THR A 344 -5.22 8.45 28.73
N ARG A 345 -6.00 7.37 28.63
CA ARG A 345 -5.87 6.36 27.56
C ARG A 345 -7.23 5.93 27.01
N ASN A 346 -7.36 5.92 25.68
CA ASN A 346 -8.56 5.56 24.92
C ASN A 346 -9.82 6.32 25.37
N TYR A 347 -9.65 7.57 25.81
CA TYR A 347 -10.76 8.40 26.25
C TYR A 347 -11.70 8.74 25.07
N GLU A 348 -12.99 8.91 25.37
CA GLU A 348 -14.05 9.10 24.36
C GLU A 348 -13.76 10.26 23.39
N GLY A 349 -13.17 11.35 23.87
CA GLY A 349 -12.78 12.50 23.02
C GLY A 349 -11.81 12.15 21.88
N THR A 350 -11.08 11.02 22.00
CA THR A 350 -10.26 10.46 20.92
C THR A 350 -11.12 10.14 19.69
N LEU A 351 -12.32 9.59 19.88
CA LEU A 351 -13.18 9.16 18.79
C LEU A 351 -13.66 10.36 17.96
N ASP A 352 -14.01 11.47 18.62
CA ASP A 352 -14.42 12.72 17.96
C ASP A 352 -13.28 13.32 17.12
N LEU A 353 -12.06 13.33 17.66
CA LEU A 353 -10.89 13.77 16.90
C LEU A 353 -10.67 12.90 15.66
N LEU A 354 -10.85 11.58 15.76
CA LEU A 354 -10.68 10.68 14.62
C LEU A 354 -11.73 10.91 13.52
N GLU A 355 -12.97 11.31 13.85
CA GLU A 355 -13.98 11.71 12.86
C GLU A 355 -13.52 12.94 12.07
N ASP A 356 -12.94 13.90 12.77
CA ASP A 356 -12.40 15.13 12.22
C ASP A 356 -11.23 14.86 11.26
N LEU A 357 -10.25 14.07 11.69
CA LEU A 357 -9.12 13.68 10.84
C LEU A 357 -9.58 12.84 9.65
N ARG A 358 -10.59 11.99 9.85
CA ARG A 358 -11.15 11.18 8.77
C ARG A 358 -11.82 12.03 7.70
N THR A 359 -12.52 13.09 8.10
CA THR A 359 -13.17 14.02 7.17
C THR A 359 -12.13 14.65 6.22
N VAL A 360 -10.96 15.03 6.73
CA VAL A 360 -9.87 15.54 5.89
C VAL A 360 -9.39 14.47 4.90
N ALA A 361 -9.14 13.24 5.36
CA ALA A 361 -8.72 12.15 4.47
C ALA A 361 -9.75 11.87 3.35
N ASP A 362 -11.04 11.93 3.66
CA ASP A 362 -12.12 11.72 2.69
C ASP A 362 -12.23 12.86 1.67
N GLN A 363 -12.00 14.12 2.07
CA GLN A 363 -11.96 15.25 1.13
C GLN A 363 -10.90 15.08 0.05
N PHE A 364 -9.77 14.44 0.37
CA PHE A 364 -8.70 14.14 -0.58
C PHE A 364 -8.86 12.81 -1.33
N SER A 365 -9.91 12.05 -1.03
CA SER A 365 -10.26 10.77 -1.67
C SER A 365 -11.23 10.97 -2.84
N ASP A 366 -10.88 11.87 -3.76
CA ASP A 366 -11.79 12.43 -4.78
C ASP A 366 -12.08 11.50 -5.97
N LYS A 367 -11.22 10.51 -6.23
CA LYS A 367 -11.30 9.62 -7.40
C LYS A 367 -10.81 8.20 -7.09
N PRO A 368 -11.28 7.17 -7.82
CA PRO A 368 -10.75 5.82 -7.72
C PRO A 368 -9.22 5.79 -7.87
N GLY A 369 -8.54 5.08 -6.98
CA GLY A 369 -7.08 4.99 -6.91
C GLY A 369 -6.39 6.17 -6.21
N ARG A 370 -7.13 7.19 -5.76
CA ARG A 370 -6.62 8.33 -4.98
C ARG A 370 -7.09 8.35 -3.54
N GLU A 371 -7.69 7.26 -3.07
CA GLU A 371 -8.18 7.11 -1.71
C GLU A 371 -7.06 7.37 -0.69
N ARG A 372 -7.40 8.01 0.44
CA ARG A 372 -6.50 8.27 1.55
C ARG A 372 -6.70 7.24 2.66
N LEU A 373 -5.64 6.49 2.95
CA LEU A 373 -5.64 5.55 4.06
C LEU A 373 -5.25 6.31 5.34
N LEU A 374 -6.20 6.54 6.24
CA LEU A 374 -5.92 6.99 7.61
C LEU A 374 -6.06 5.80 8.55
N PHE A 375 -4.97 5.30 9.12
CA PHE A 375 -5.01 4.10 9.95
C PHE A 375 -4.27 4.27 11.27
N GLY A 376 -4.56 3.37 12.20
CA GLY A 376 -3.80 3.25 13.43
C GLY A 376 -3.89 1.84 13.98
N THR A 377 -2.93 1.53 14.84
CA THR A 377 -2.72 0.18 15.35
C THR A 377 -3.33 0.06 16.73
N LEU A 378 -4.26 -0.88 16.90
CA LEU A 378 -4.87 -1.15 18.19
C LEU A 378 -4.27 -2.43 18.79
N LEU A 379 -3.60 -2.30 19.93
CA LEU A 379 -3.01 -3.41 20.66
C LEU A 379 -4.07 -4.00 21.60
N HIS A 380 -4.33 -5.30 21.47
CA HIS A 380 -5.26 -6.06 22.32
C HIS A 380 -6.68 -5.45 22.47
N ALA A 381 -7.14 -4.68 21.48
CA ALA A 381 -8.49 -4.12 21.50
C ALA A 381 -9.57 -5.20 21.30
N SER A 382 -10.65 -5.11 22.08
CA SER A 382 -11.81 -5.98 21.91
C SER A 382 -12.52 -5.73 20.56
N LYS A 383 -13.38 -6.67 20.13
CA LYS A 383 -14.24 -6.47 18.94
C LYS A 383 -15.10 -5.20 19.05
N ASN A 384 -15.61 -4.89 20.24
CA ASN A 384 -16.42 -3.69 20.47
C ASN A 384 -15.59 -2.41 20.33
N GLN A 385 -14.41 -2.37 20.96
CA GLN A 385 -13.52 -1.22 20.82
C GLN A 385 -13.09 -1.04 19.36
N THR A 386 -12.78 -2.13 18.65
CA THR A 386 -12.44 -2.08 17.22
C THR A 386 -13.58 -1.46 16.40
N ARG A 387 -14.84 -1.81 16.70
CA ARG A 387 -16.03 -1.22 16.06
C ARG A 387 -16.19 0.27 16.36
N GLU A 388 -15.89 0.70 17.58
CA GLU A 388 -15.90 2.12 17.93
C GLU A 388 -14.87 2.91 17.11
N TYR A 389 -13.66 2.36 16.92
CA TYR A 389 -12.61 3.02 16.14
C TYR A 389 -12.87 3.01 14.63
N TRP A 390 -13.58 2.02 14.09
CA TRP A 390 -14.08 2.11 12.71
C TRP A 390 -15.15 3.20 12.58
N GLY A 391 -16.06 3.24 13.56
CA GLY A 391 -17.27 4.05 13.53
C GLY A 391 -18.34 3.43 12.60
N THR A 392 -19.59 3.41 13.08
CA THR A 392 -20.73 2.85 12.33
C THR A 392 -21.39 3.91 11.45
N ASP A 393 -21.94 4.96 12.07
CA ASP A 393 -22.66 6.03 11.37
C ASP A 393 -21.70 7.10 10.85
N LYS A 394 -20.67 7.40 11.65
CA LYS A 394 -19.60 8.33 11.31
C LYS A 394 -18.30 7.57 11.18
N LYS A 395 -17.66 7.67 10.01
CA LYS A 395 -16.40 7.00 9.74
C LYS A 395 -15.28 7.65 10.54
N ARG A 396 -14.41 6.82 11.10
CA ARG A 396 -13.23 7.25 11.85
C ARG A 396 -11.99 6.62 11.21
N LEU A 397 -11.43 5.57 11.79
CA LEU A 397 -10.13 5.04 11.42
C LEU A 397 -10.22 3.77 10.58
N HIS A 398 -9.25 3.55 9.71
CA HIS A 398 -8.96 2.22 9.21
C HIS A 398 -8.15 1.46 10.27
N VAL A 399 -8.65 0.36 10.83
CA VAL A 399 -7.96 -0.30 11.95
C VAL A 399 -6.95 -1.32 11.45
N VAL A 400 -5.75 -1.29 12.02
CA VAL A 400 -4.75 -2.36 11.89
C VAL A 400 -4.76 -3.21 13.15
N SER A 401 -5.04 -4.50 12.96
CA SER A 401 -4.97 -5.53 13.98
C SER A 401 -3.52 -5.93 14.21
N ALA A 402 -3.17 -6.00 15.50
CA ALA A 402 -1.82 -6.32 15.95
C ALA A 402 -1.77 -7.53 16.91
N LEU A 403 -2.86 -8.28 17.09
CA LEU A 403 -2.86 -9.44 18.00
C LEU A 403 -1.81 -10.48 17.58
N LEU A 404 -1.60 -10.68 16.28
CA LEU A 404 -0.57 -11.61 15.78
C LEU A 404 0.87 -11.18 16.11
N LYS A 405 1.10 -9.99 16.67
CA LYS A 405 2.41 -9.60 17.25
C LYS A 405 2.78 -10.47 18.47
N ASP A 406 1.80 -11.05 19.15
CA ASP A 406 2.02 -11.91 20.32
C ASP A 406 2.41 -13.35 19.97
N LEU A 407 2.45 -13.70 18.68
CA LEU A 407 2.87 -15.02 18.24
C LEU A 407 4.31 -15.31 18.69
N THR A 408 4.47 -16.43 19.38
CA THR A 408 5.75 -17.00 19.82
C THR A 408 5.87 -18.44 19.35
N ALA A 409 7.06 -19.01 19.47
CA ALA A 409 7.29 -20.43 19.14
C ALA A 409 6.46 -21.44 19.96
N ALA A 410 5.83 -21.00 21.06
CA ALA A 410 4.97 -21.83 21.90
C ALA A 410 3.49 -21.84 21.46
N CYS A 411 3.08 -20.93 20.57
CA CYS A 411 1.71 -20.86 20.09
C CYS A 411 1.45 -21.98 19.06
N ASP A 412 0.53 -22.86 19.38
CA ASP A 412 0.11 -23.98 18.55
C ASP A 412 -1.06 -23.59 17.61
N ALA A 413 -1.61 -24.55 16.86
CA ALA A 413 -2.69 -24.28 15.93
C ALA A 413 -3.96 -23.75 16.61
N SER A 414 -4.29 -24.23 17.82
CA SER A 414 -5.46 -23.77 18.58
C SER A 414 -5.29 -22.34 19.08
N CYS A 415 -4.07 -22.00 19.51
CA CYS A 415 -3.69 -20.64 19.86
C CYS A 415 -3.85 -19.69 18.65
N ILE A 416 -3.34 -20.08 17.48
CA ILE A 416 -3.50 -19.29 16.23
C ILE A 416 -4.97 -19.14 15.85
N GLN A 417 -5.76 -20.21 15.88
CA GLN A 417 -7.18 -20.16 15.54
C GLN A 417 -7.92 -19.15 16.43
N THR A 418 -7.67 -19.20 17.75
CA THR A 418 -8.29 -18.28 18.70
C THR A 418 -7.98 -16.82 18.34
N MET A 419 -6.72 -16.49 18.05
CA MET A 419 -6.31 -15.14 17.68
C MET A 419 -6.95 -14.67 16.36
N VAL A 420 -7.05 -15.55 15.36
CA VAL A 420 -7.67 -15.23 14.07
C VAL A 420 -9.17 -15.02 14.20
N GLU A 421 -9.88 -15.88 14.94
CA GLU A 421 -11.32 -15.76 15.17
C GLU A 421 -11.67 -14.53 16.03
N GLU A 422 -10.82 -14.18 16.99
CA GLU A 422 -11.03 -13.04 17.88
C GLU A 422 -10.87 -11.70 17.16
N GLN A 423 -9.92 -11.56 16.23
CA GLN A 423 -9.63 -10.25 15.65
C GLN A 423 -9.96 -10.13 14.16
N LEU A 424 -9.77 -11.17 13.35
CA LEU A 424 -9.83 -11.06 11.89
C LEU A 424 -11.14 -11.55 11.27
N LEU A 425 -11.86 -12.44 11.97
CA LEU A 425 -13.16 -12.92 11.53
C LEU A 425 -14.25 -12.12 12.26
N THR A 426 -14.72 -11.07 11.58
CA THR A 426 -15.82 -10.22 12.06
C THR A 426 -17.04 -10.38 11.17
N ASP A 427 -18.23 -10.23 11.75
CA ASP A 427 -19.49 -10.23 11.01
C ASP A 427 -19.68 -8.95 10.18
N ASP A 428 -18.87 -7.92 10.43
CA ASP A 428 -18.92 -6.62 9.77
C ASP A 428 -18.12 -6.62 8.46
N VAL A 429 -18.59 -7.43 7.51
CA VAL A 429 -17.94 -7.73 6.21
C VAL A 429 -17.56 -6.53 5.34
N ASN A 430 -17.98 -5.31 5.71
CA ASN A 430 -17.73 -4.08 4.95
C ASN A 430 -16.61 -3.21 5.55
N GLN A 431 -16.10 -3.52 6.76
CA GLN A 431 -15.04 -2.73 7.37
C GLN A 431 -13.65 -3.23 6.93
N TRP A 432 -12.76 -2.29 6.65
CA TRP A 432 -11.39 -2.61 6.27
C TRP A 432 -10.55 -2.91 7.51
N GLN A 433 -9.69 -3.92 7.40
CA GLN A 433 -8.75 -4.30 8.45
C GLN A 433 -7.37 -4.59 7.89
N GLY A 434 -6.33 -4.06 8.55
CA GLY A 434 -4.94 -4.42 8.31
C GLY A 434 -4.45 -5.49 9.29
N ILE A 435 -3.39 -6.20 8.93
CA ILE A 435 -2.70 -7.19 9.75
C ILE A 435 -1.25 -6.77 9.91
N GLN A 436 -0.76 -6.63 11.13
CA GLN A 436 0.64 -6.33 11.42
C GLN A 436 1.21 -7.31 12.45
N LEU A 437 2.40 -7.87 12.16
CA LEU A 437 3.09 -8.82 13.03
C LEU A 437 4.42 -8.30 13.60
N GLY A 438 4.95 -7.23 13.03
CA GLY A 438 6.19 -6.57 13.47
C GLY A 438 6.14 -5.09 13.17
N ASP A 439 6.89 -4.31 13.93
CA ASP A 439 7.04 -2.87 13.78
C ASP A 439 8.35 -2.40 14.46
N GLN A 440 8.54 -1.08 14.50
CA GLN A 440 9.70 -0.42 15.09
C GLN A 440 9.75 -0.42 16.63
N ASN A 441 8.69 -0.89 17.31
CA ASN A 441 8.52 -0.82 18.76
C ASN A 441 8.40 -2.21 19.42
N THR A 442 8.33 -3.28 18.63
CA THR A 442 8.15 -4.66 19.09
C THR A 442 9.28 -5.57 18.64
N ARG A 443 9.54 -6.64 19.43
CA ARG A 443 10.55 -7.66 19.09
C ARG A 443 10.34 -8.17 17.67
N ARG A 444 11.40 -8.42 16.91
CA ARG A 444 11.30 -8.94 15.54
C ARG A 444 10.69 -10.33 15.50
N ILE A 445 9.93 -10.62 14.45
CA ILE A 445 9.16 -11.88 14.30
C ILE A 445 10.08 -13.09 14.47
N ALA A 446 11.20 -13.12 13.74
CA ALA A 446 12.14 -14.23 13.77
C ALA A 446 12.72 -14.48 15.18
N SER A 447 12.92 -13.44 15.98
CA SER A 447 13.38 -13.58 17.37
C SER A 447 12.33 -14.11 18.33
N ARG A 448 11.04 -13.82 18.10
CA ARG A 448 9.94 -14.39 18.91
C ARG A 448 9.67 -15.86 18.59
N LEU A 449 9.99 -16.27 17.36
CA LEU A 449 9.84 -17.64 16.87
C LEU A 449 11.09 -18.52 17.12
N ASP A 450 12.16 -17.94 17.64
CA ASP A 450 13.39 -18.67 17.95
C ASP A 450 13.30 -19.33 19.33
N ALA A 451 12.94 -20.62 19.33
CA ALA A 451 12.96 -21.46 20.52
C ALA A 451 14.35 -22.03 20.86
N GLY A 452 15.40 -21.65 20.10
CA GLY A 452 16.74 -22.21 20.27
C GLY A 452 16.91 -23.62 19.69
N ASP A 453 15.96 -24.08 18.88
CA ASP A 453 15.94 -25.42 18.26
C ASP A 453 16.34 -25.43 16.78
N GLY A 454 16.72 -24.27 16.22
CA GLY A 454 17.17 -24.12 14.84
C GLY A 454 16.06 -24.01 13.79
N HIS A 455 14.78 -24.00 14.19
CA HIS A 455 13.63 -24.03 13.26
C HIS A 455 12.90 -22.69 13.09
N TYR A 456 13.48 -21.57 13.55
CA TYR A 456 12.81 -20.27 13.45
C TYR A 456 12.51 -19.85 12.00
N ARG A 457 13.34 -20.27 11.02
CA ARG A 457 13.09 -19.98 9.59
C ARG A 457 11.88 -20.73 9.05
N ASP A 458 11.69 -21.97 9.46
CA ASP A 458 10.51 -22.77 9.06
C ASP A 458 9.24 -22.15 9.67
N ARG A 459 9.29 -21.78 10.96
CA ARG A 459 8.20 -21.05 11.63
C ARG A 459 7.93 -19.69 10.98
N LEU A 460 8.96 -19.00 10.51
CA LEU A 460 8.80 -17.72 9.83
C LEU A 460 8.02 -17.87 8.52
N VAL A 461 8.24 -18.95 7.75
CA VAL A 461 7.45 -19.27 6.55
C VAL A 461 5.97 -19.48 6.91
N ALA A 462 5.68 -20.22 7.98
CA ALA A 462 4.32 -20.39 8.51
C ALA A 462 3.67 -19.06 8.88
N VAL A 463 4.41 -18.18 9.56
CA VAL A 463 3.92 -16.87 9.98
C VAL A 463 3.72 -15.91 8.80
N HIS A 464 4.58 -15.95 7.77
CA HIS A 464 4.34 -15.20 6.52
C HIS A 464 3.09 -15.67 5.79
N ALA A 465 2.80 -16.98 5.81
CA ALA A 465 1.56 -17.50 5.24
C ALA A 465 0.34 -16.94 5.98
N LEU A 466 0.36 -16.87 7.32
CA LEU A 466 -0.70 -16.22 8.09
C LEU A 466 -0.84 -14.74 7.69
N GLN A 467 0.25 -13.97 7.71
CA GLN A 467 0.21 -12.54 7.43
C GLN A 467 -0.30 -12.21 6.03
N LEU A 468 0.15 -12.93 5.01
CA LEU A 468 -0.10 -12.59 3.61
C LEU A 468 -1.38 -13.22 3.03
N LEU A 469 -1.81 -14.38 3.55
CA LEU A 469 -2.91 -15.15 2.97
C LEU A 469 -4.22 -15.09 3.79
N LEU A 470 -4.19 -14.62 5.05
CA LEU A 470 -5.41 -14.30 5.81
C LEU A 470 -6.14 -13.06 5.25
N PRO A 471 -7.43 -12.86 5.60
CA PRO A 471 -8.19 -11.69 5.13
C PRO A 471 -7.64 -10.39 5.72
N GLY A 472 -7.82 -9.28 5.01
CA GLY A 472 -7.27 -7.98 5.42
C GLY A 472 -5.91 -7.71 4.78
N THR A 473 -5.34 -6.53 5.06
CA THR A 473 -4.16 -5.99 4.36
C THR A 473 -2.88 -6.18 5.18
N PRO A 474 -1.85 -6.87 4.65
CA PRO A 474 -0.61 -7.11 5.38
C PRO A 474 0.28 -5.86 5.45
N PHE A 475 0.74 -5.54 6.66
CA PHE A 475 1.75 -4.54 6.97
C PHE A 475 3.03 -5.25 7.40
N ASN A 476 4.09 -5.10 6.62
CA ASN A 476 5.35 -5.83 6.79
C ASN A 476 6.44 -4.86 7.17
N TYR A 477 7.13 -5.11 8.28
CA TYR A 477 8.25 -4.30 8.72
C TYR A 477 9.55 -4.75 8.05
N TYR A 478 10.43 -3.80 7.71
CA TYR A 478 11.65 -4.11 6.97
C TYR A 478 12.51 -5.17 7.69
N GLY A 479 13.00 -6.14 6.92
CA GLY A 479 13.83 -7.23 7.42
C GLY A 479 13.02 -8.47 7.83
N ASP A 480 11.72 -8.33 8.09
CA ASP A 480 10.88 -9.47 8.46
C ASP A 480 10.71 -10.47 7.30
N GLU A 481 10.83 -10.01 6.04
CA GLU A 481 10.68 -10.86 4.85
C GLU A 481 11.76 -11.94 4.73
N PHE A 482 12.95 -11.73 5.31
CA PHE A 482 14.03 -12.72 5.31
C PHE A 482 14.39 -13.21 6.72
N GLY A 483 13.77 -12.64 7.76
CA GLY A 483 13.95 -13.06 9.14
C GLY A 483 15.07 -12.35 9.88
N GLN A 484 15.23 -11.05 9.68
CA GLN A 484 16.07 -10.23 10.55
C GLN A 484 15.65 -10.45 12.01
N ARG A 485 16.64 -10.66 12.88
CA ARG A 485 16.44 -10.90 14.32
C ARG A 485 16.79 -9.65 15.13
N ASP A 486 16.28 -9.58 16.35
CA ASP A 486 16.62 -8.56 17.35
C ASP A 486 18.15 -8.36 17.38
N GLY A 487 18.56 -7.10 17.35
CA GLY A 487 19.94 -6.72 17.57
C GLY A 487 20.33 -6.67 19.03
N ASN A 488 21.52 -6.15 19.25
CA ASN A 488 22.02 -5.80 20.58
C ASN A 488 22.54 -4.36 20.52
N ALA A 489 21.61 -3.41 20.55
CA ALA A 489 21.91 -1.98 20.44
C ALA A 489 22.73 -1.48 21.63
N GLY A 490 22.53 -2.05 22.82
CA GLY A 490 23.22 -1.63 24.04
C GLY A 490 22.84 -0.22 24.51
N THR A 491 21.72 0.32 24.04
CA THR A 491 21.19 1.64 24.40
C THR A 491 20.19 1.53 25.55
N ALA A 492 19.81 2.68 26.14
CA ALA A 492 18.81 2.73 27.19
C ALA A 492 17.38 2.48 26.66
N ASP A 493 17.12 2.79 25.38
CA ASP A 493 15.85 2.50 24.73
C ASP A 493 15.85 1.03 24.22
N PRO A 494 15.07 0.13 24.82
CA PRO A 494 15.04 -1.27 24.40
C PRO A 494 14.54 -1.46 22.97
N THR A 495 13.78 -0.50 22.42
CA THR A 495 13.22 -0.58 21.06
C THR A 495 14.30 -0.44 19.97
N ASP A 496 15.47 0.11 20.28
CA ASP A 496 16.60 0.17 19.35
C ASP A 496 17.07 -1.22 18.91
N ASN A 497 16.85 -2.25 19.73
CA ASN A 497 17.13 -3.64 19.33
C ASN A 497 16.29 -4.08 18.11
N TYR A 498 15.16 -3.43 17.85
CA TYR A 498 14.24 -3.76 16.75
C TYR A 498 14.46 -2.84 15.53
N ARG A 499 15.18 -1.75 15.73
CA ARG A 499 15.50 -0.71 14.73
C ARG A 499 16.90 -0.86 14.14
N THR A 500 17.57 -1.99 14.33
CA THR A 500 18.93 -2.20 13.80
C THR A 500 19.00 -2.12 12.27
N PRO A 501 20.15 -1.73 11.68
CA PRO A 501 20.25 -1.53 10.24
C PRO A 501 19.85 -2.76 9.41
N MET A 502 19.21 -2.50 8.27
CA MET A 502 18.78 -3.50 7.30
C MET A 502 19.97 -4.32 6.78
N GLN A 503 19.80 -5.64 6.76
CA GLN A 503 20.86 -6.57 6.35
C GLN A 503 20.77 -6.85 4.86
N TRP A 504 21.46 -6.07 4.01
CA TRP A 504 21.39 -6.21 2.55
C TRP A 504 22.23 -7.36 2.00
N ASN A 505 23.41 -7.60 2.58
CA ASN A 505 24.35 -8.63 2.13
C ASN A 505 25.33 -9.06 3.23
N SER A 506 26.26 -9.97 2.89
CA SER A 506 27.24 -10.55 3.82
C SER A 506 28.52 -9.72 4.02
N SER A 507 28.62 -8.54 3.39
CA SER A 507 29.76 -7.63 3.59
C SER A 507 29.70 -6.97 4.97
N LYS A 508 30.78 -6.30 5.38
CA LYS A 508 30.82 -5.58 6.66
C LYS A 508 29.66 -4.56 6.74
N ASN A 509 29.09 -4.39 7.94
CA ASN A 509 27.89 -3.60 8.17
C ASN A 509 26.69 -4.05 7.31
N ALA A 510 26.66 -5.31 6.88
CA ALA A 510 25.61 -5.92 6.08
C ALA A 510 25.26 -5.16 4.78
N GLY A 511 26.17 -4.34 4.25
CA GLY A 511 25.91 -3.48 3.09
C GLY A 511 25.01 -2.27 3.38
N PHE A 512 24.66 -2.01 4.64
CA PHE A 512 23.92 -0.83 5.06
C PHE A 512 24.72 0.46 4.86
N THR A 513 25.96 0.51 5.37
CA THR A 513 26.90 1.63 5.25
C THR A 513 28.29 1.12 4.82
N GLY A 514 29.20 2.03 4.47
CA GLY A 514 30.58 1.73 4.09
C GLY A 514 31.35 0.95 5.17
N THR A 515 32.37 0.18 4.74
CA THR A 515 33.11 -0.75 5.62
C THR A 515 33.97 -0.07 6.69
N GLY A 516 34.27 1.22 6.53
CA GLY A 516 35.03 2.04 7.49
C GLY A 516 34.15 2.86 8.44
N VAL A 517 32.83 2.77 8.32
CA VAL A 517 31.88 3.63 9.03
C VAL A 517 31.24 2.85 10.18
N GLN A 518 31.06 3.51 11.31
CA GLN A 518 30.29 2.98 12.43
C GLN A 518 28.82 3.31 12.18
N PRO A 519 27.94 2.31 11.99
CA PRO A 519 26.51 2.58 11.87
C PRO A 519 25.95 3.12 13.20
N TRP A 520 24.89 3.92 13.12
CA TRP A 520 24.26 4.54 14.29
C TRP A 520 23.76 3.52 15.32
N LEU A 521 23.34 2.35 14.84
CA LEU A 521 23.12 1.14 15.63
C LEU A 521 23.91 -0.03 15.04
N PRO A 522 24.40 -0.98 15.87
CA PRO A 522 25.07 -2.17 15.36
C PRO A 522 24.11 -3.02 14.50
N VAL A 523 24.66 -3.66 13.47
CA VAL A 523 23.91 -4.62 12.65
C VAL A 523 23.45 -5.82 13.49
N GLY A 524 22.31 -6.39 13.11
CA GLY A 524 21.76 -7.58 13.75
C GLY A 524 22.65 -8.83 13.62
N PRO A 525 22.36 -9.87 14.41
CA PRO A 525 23.07 -11.14 14.31
C PRO A 525 22.78 -11.85 12.98
N GLU A 526 23.65 -12.78 12.60
CA GLU A 526 23.46 -13.65 11.42
C GLU A 526 23.29 -12.91 10.08
N PHE A 527 23.67 -11.62 9.98
CA PHE A 527 23.55 -10.84 8.74
C PHE A 527 24.25 -11.45 7.52
N LYS A 528 25.21 -12.36 7.73
CA LYS A 528 25.88 -13.08 6.63
C LYS A 528 24.98 -14.09 5.93
N ILE A 529 23.99 -14.62 6.64
CA ILE A 529 23.04 -15.62 6.13
C ILE A 529 21.62 -15.04 6.00
N ASP A 530 21.16 -14.25 6.97
CA ASP A 530 19.85 -13.61 6.96
C ASP A 530 19.92 -12.25 6.27
N ASN A 531 20.00 -12.30 4.94
CA ASN A 531 19.97 -11.12 4.09
C ASN A 531 19.34 -11.49 2.73
N PRO A 532 18.79 -10.54 1.97
CA PRO A 532 18.11 -10.84 0.71
C PRO A 532 19.09 -11.36 -0.35
N GLN A 533 20.35 -10.91 -0.39
CA GLN A 533 21.32 -11.41 -1.38
C GLN A 533 21.62 -12.90 -1.17
N ALA A 534 21.91 -13.33 0.05
CA ALA A 534 22.16 -14.72 0.41
C ALA A 534 20.89 -15.56 0.24
N SER A 535 19.72 -15.02 0.61
CA SER A 535 18.44 -15.70 0.48
C SER A 535 18.07 -16.00 -0.98
N VAL A 536 18.38 -15.08 -1.90
CA VAL A 536 18.22 -15.28 -3.35
C VAL A 536 19.25 -16.27 -3.88
N ALA A 537 20.51 -16.16 -3.45
CA ALA A 537 21.60 -17.00 -3.92
C ALA A 537 21.53 -18.46 -3.41
N SER A 538 20.77 -18.73 -2.34
CA SER A 538 20.62 -20.08 -1.81
C SER A 538 20.06 -21.04 -2.86
N LEU A 539 20.78 -22.14 -3.11
CA LEU A 539 20.34 -23.25 -3.96
C LEU A 539 19.70 -24.38 -3.15
N VAL A 540 19.69 -24.26 -1.81
CA VAL A 540 19.20 -25.29 -0.89
C VAL A 540 17.87 -24.85 -0.31
N GLY A 541 16.81 -25.57 -0.66
CA GLY A 541 15.47 -25.37 -0.13
C GLY A 541 14.83 -24.01 -0.45
N LEU A 542 13.62 -23.81 0.06
CA LEU A 542 12.92 -22.54 0.02
C LEU A 542 13.37 -21.70 1.22
N THR A 543 13.87 -20.49 0.98
CA THR A 543 14.20 -19.54 2.06
C THR A 543 12.96 -18.74 2.46
N PRO A 544 12.87 -18.20 3.68
CA PRO A 544 11.76 -17.33 4.08
C PRO A 544 11.51 -16.20 3.08
N PHE A 545 12.57 -15.58 2.56
CA PHE A 545 12.48 -14.54 1.54
C PHE A 545 11.81 -15.01 0.23
N LYS A 546 12.13 -16.22 -0.25
CA LYS A 546 11.51 -16.78 -1.46
C LYS A 546 10.04 -17.12 -1.19
N ALA A 547 9.74 -17.72 -0.04
CA ALA A 547 8.37 -18.02 0.38
C ALA A 547 7.52 -16.74 0.48
N PHE A 548 8.04 -15.69 1.11
CA PHE A 548 7.40 -14.39 1.23
C PHE A 548 6.99 -13.83 -0.14
N LYS A 549 7.89 -13.88 -1.13
CA LYS A 549 7.60 -13.44 -2.49
C LYS A 549 6.51 -14.27 -3.17
N GLU A 550 6.54 -15.59 -3.01
CA GLU A 550 5.50 -16.47 -3.54
C GLU A 550 4.13 -16.19 -2.90
N PHE A 551 4.08 -15.93 -1.59
CA PHE A 551 2.85 -15.54 -0.91
C PHE A 551 2.32 -14.17 -1.34
N VAL A 552 3.19 -13.17 -1.55
CA VAL A 552 2.80 -11.87 -2.13
C VAL A 552 2.20 -12.08 -3.52
N GLN A 553 2.78 -12.95 -4.34
CA GLN A 553 2.22 -13.29 -5.65
C GLN A 553 0.87 -14.03 -5.54
N LEU A 554 0.76 -15.03 -4.66
CA LEU A 554 -0.50 -15.75 -4.43
C LEU A 554 -1.62 -14.82 -3.99
N ARG A 555 -1.31 -13.84 -3.12
CA ARG A 555 -2.26 -12.84 -2.63
C ARG A 555 -2.92 -12.02 -3.76
N SER A 556 -2.29 -11.91 -4.93
CA SER A 556 -2.88 -11.21 -6.08
C SER A 556 -4.12 -11.89 -6.66
N ASN A 557 -4.41 -13.15 -6.29
CA ASN A 557 -5.63 -13.84 -6.68
C ASN A 557 -6.84 -13.27 -5.92
N GLU A 558 -7.99 -13.19 -6.60
CA GLU A 558 -9.22 -12.58 -6.11
C GLU A 558 -9.71 -13.14 -4.77
N SER A 559 -9.61 -14.46 -4.59
CA SER A 559 -10.00 -15.13 -3.35
C SER A 559 -9.19 -14.65 -2.13
N PHE A 560 -7.92 -14.29 -2.29
CA PHE A 560 -7.12 -13.72 -1.20
C PHE A 560 -7.40 -12.23 -0.96
N GLN A 561 -7.83 -11.49 -1.99
CA GLN A 561 -8.17 -10.07 -1.88
C GLN A 561 -9.52 -9.83 -1.20
N PHE A 562 -10.55 -10.59 -1.56
CA PHE A 562 -11.92 -10.36 -1.09
C PHE A 562 -12.75 -11.64 -0.87
N GLY A 563 -12.14 -12.82 -0.97
CA GLY A 563 -12.81 -14.08 -0.68
C GLY A 563 -13.08 -14.26 0.80
N LYS A 564 -14.19 -14.94 1.11
CA LYS A 564 -14.57 -15.34 2.47
C LYS A 564 -13.54 -16.31 3.03
N THR A 565 -13.37 -16.24 4.35
CA THR A 565 -12.43 -17.08 5.09
C THR A 565 -13.19 -18.06 5.97
N GLN A 566 -12.80 -19.33 5.92
CA GLN A 566 -13.21 -20.34 6.90
C GLN A 566 -11.93 -20.90 7.53
N VAL A 567 -11.88 -20.98 8.85
CA VAL A 567 -10.72 -21.49 9.60
C VAL A 567 -11.09 -22.74 10.38
N CYS A 568 -10.10 -23.57 10.68
CA CYS A 568 -10.25 -24.77 11.49
C CYS A 568 -8.88 -25.26 11.98
N SER A 569 -8.85 -25.82 13.19
CA SER A 569 -7.75 -26.64 13.68
C SER A 569 -8.28 -28.01 14.10
N PRO A 570 -8.15 -29.06 13.26
CA PRO A 570 -8.65 -30.40 13.60
C PRO A 570 -7.98 -30.97 14.86
N HIS A 571 -6.74 -30.58 15.12
CA HIS A 571 -6.02 -30.82 16.36
C HIS A 571 -4.97 -29.70 16.59
N SER A 572 -4.25 -29.74 17.71
CA SER A 572 -3.32 -28.67 18.13
C SER A 572 -2.12 -28.44 17.20
N GLY A 573 -1.85 -29.33 16.24
CA GLY A 573 -0.67 -29.30 15.40
C GLY A 573 -0.88 -28.69 14.01
N VAL A 574 -2.13 -28.54 13.55
CA VAL A 574 -2.41 -28.07 12.18
C VAL A 574 -3.47 -26.98 12.21
N PHE A 575 -3.12 -25.82 11.67
CA PHE A 575 -4.04 -24.73 11.40
C PHE A 575 -4.39 -24.71 9.91
N ILE A 576 -5.67 -24.68 9.60
CA ILE A 576 -6.21 -24.76 8.25
C ILE A 576 -7.11 -23.58 8.01
N PHE A 577 -7.01 -22.96 6.83
CA PHE A 577 -8.02 -22.02 6.38
C PHE A 577 -8.25 -22.08 4.88
N THR A 578 -9.45 -21.67 4.47
CA THR A 578 -9.79 -21.48 3.06
C THR A 578 -10.03 -20.02 2.74
N ARG A 579 -9.74 -19.63 1.51
CA ARG A 579 -10.09 -18.32 0.94
C ARG A 579 -10.89 -18.54 -0.33
N LYS A 580 -12.14 -18.07 -0.35
CA LYS A 580 -13.11 -18.38 -1.40
C LYS A 580 -13.91 -17.16 -1.86
N ALA A 581 -13.68 -16.74 -3.09
CA ALA A 581 -14.54 -15.79 -3.80
C ALA A 581 -15.41 -16.52 -4.83
N THR A 582 -16.69 -16.14 -4.92
CA THR A 582 -17.67 -16.77 -5.82
C THR A 582 -17.22 -16.67 -7.28
N ARG A 583 -17.21 -17.82 -7.99
CA ARG A 583 -16.78 -17.95 -9.40
C ARG A 583 -15.32 -17.57 -9.67
N PHE A 584 -14.49 -17.58 -8.63
CA PHE A 584 -13.02 -17.52 -8.73
C PHE A 584 -12.40 -18.79 -8.16
N PRO A 585 -11.16 -19.14 -8.55
CA PRO A 585 -10.44 -20.24 -7.91
C PRO A 585 -10.34 -20.00 -6.40
N PHE A 586 -10.61 -21.02 -5.61
CA PHE A 586 -10.48 -20.94 -4.15
C PHE A 586 -9.26 -21.71 -3.67
N PHE A 587 -8.80 -21.40 -2.46
CA PHE A 587 -7.55 -21.90 -1.93
C PHE A 587 -7.75 -22.51 -0.55
N LEU A 588 -7.03 -23.61 -0.29
CA LEU A 588 -6.85 -24.21 1.02
C LEU A 588 -5.40 -24.01 1.43
N THR A 589 -5.17 -23.46 2.62
CA THR A 589 -3.85 -23.35 3.22
C THR A 589 -3.80 -24.20 4.48
N LEU A 590 -2.80 -25.07 4.56
CA LEU A 590 -2.51 -25.88 5.73
C LEU A 590 -1.16 -25.44 6.30
N ILE A 591 -1.12 -25.22 7.60
CA ILE A 591 0.07 -24.79 8.35
C ILE A 591 0.26 -25.77 9.50
N ASN A 592 1.31 -26.57 9.43
CA ASN A 592 1.74 -27.42 10.54
C ASN A 592 2.54 -26.56 11.54
N THR A 593 2.20 -26.60 12.81
CA THR A 593 2.90 -25.93 13.91
C THR A 593 3.59 -26.91 14.86
N GLY A 594 3.47 -28.22 14.60
CA GLY A 594 3.98 -29.29 15.45
C GLY A 594 4.91 -30.24 14.69
N GLU A 595 4.87 -31.51 15.08
CA GLU A 595 5.64 -32.59 14.46
C GLU A 595 5.00 -33.10 13.16
N ASN A 596 5.66 -34.05 12.48
CA ASN A 596 5.12 -34.67 11.27
C ASN A 596 3.73 -35.25 11.52
N VAL A 597 2.79 -34.99 10.61
CA VAL A 597 1.40 -35.37 10.76
C VAL A 597 0.76 -35.71 9.41
N HIS A 598 -0.14 -36.68 9.42
CA HIS A 598 -1.03 -36.97 8.30
C HIS A 598 -2.41 -36.41 8.64
N VAL A 599 -2.86 -35.43 7.85
CA VAL A 599 -4.20 -34.85 7.97
C VAL A 599 -5.16 -35.72 7.17
N SER A 600 -6.10 -36.36 7.84
CA SER A 600 -7.03 -37.29 7.20
C SER A 600 -8.13 -36.56 6.42
N PRO A 601 -8.78 -37.21 5.44
CA PRO A 601 -9.95 -36.64 4.79
C PRO A 601 -11.08 -36.22 5.73
N GLU A 602 -11.29 -36.94 6.83
CA GLU A 602 -12.31 -36.58 7.83
C GLU A 602 -11.96 -35.26 8.52
N GLU A 603 -10.69 -35.03 8.84
CA GLU A 603 -10.20 -33.79 9.47
C GLU A 603 -10.35 -32.57 8.55
N LEU A 604 -10.31 -32.77 7.23
CA LEU A 604 -10.53 -31.70 6.25
C LEU A 604 -12.00 -31.32 6.08
N GLN A 605 -12.96 -32.09 6.62
CA GLN A 605 -14.40 -31.79 6.48
C GLN A 605 -14.83 -30.54 7.25
N CYS A 606 -14.02 -30.06 8.19
CA CYS A 606 -14.31 -28.80 8.89
C CYS A 606 -14.20 -27.57 7.96
N VAL A 607 -13.64 -27.72 6.76
CA VAL A 607 -13.61 -26.69 5.71
C VAL A 607 -14.25 -27.19 4.42
N SER A 608 -14.94 -26.29 3.70
CA SER A 608 -15.62 -26.66 2.45
C SER A 608 -14.63 -26.69 1.28
N VAL A 609 -14.14 -27.88 0.92
CA VAL A 609 -13.21 -28.09 -0.21
C VAL A 609 -13.70 -29.13 -1.21
N SER A 610 -13.28 -28.96 -2.46
CA SER A 610 -13.51 -29.92 -3.56
C SER A 610 -12.53 -31.10 -3.45
N ASP A 611 -12.80 -32.16 -4.21
CA ASP A 611 -12.05 -33.42 -4.10
C ASP A 611 -10.65 -33.27 -4.69
N GLU A 612 -10.54 -32.70 -5.90
CA GLU A 612 -9.28 -32.49 -6.61
C GLU A 612 -8.85 -31.02 -6.62
N GLY A 613 -7.62 -30.78 -6.18
CA GLY A 613 -6.94 -29.49 -6.29
C GLY A 613 -5.52 -29.63 -6.81
N THR A 614 -4.82 -28.53 -7.02
CA THR A 614 -3.40 -28.51 -7.42
C THR A 614 -2.58 -27.81 -6.36
N VAL A 615 -1.48 -28.42 -5.93
CA VAL A 615 -0.55 -27.78 -4.98
C VAL A 615 0.13 -26.60 -5.67
N VAL A 616 -0.12 -25.38 -5.20
CA VAL A 616 0.48 -24.16 -5.75
C VAL A 616 1.64 -23.63 -4.90
N PHE A 617 1.77 -24.11 -3.67
CA PHE A 617 2.90 -23.81 -2.80
C PHE A 617 3.16 -24.97 -1.84
N HIS A 618 4.44 -25.25 -1.58
CA HIS A 618 4.89 -26.13 -0.51
C HIS A 618 6.20 -25.58 0.07
N SER A 619 6.27 -25.43 1.39
CA SER A 619 7.46 -24.96 2.15
C SER A 619 8.78 -25.65 1.80
N ARG A 620 8.75 -26.89 1.32
CA ARG A 620 9.92 -27.70 0.96
C ARG A 620 10.12 -27.85 -0.55
N GLY A 621 9.24 -27.23 -1.35
CA GLY A 621 9.25 -27.36 -2.81
C GLY A 621 8.84 -28.73 -3.33
N LEU A 622 8.23 -29.58 -2.49
CA LEU A 622 7.76 -30.91 -2.88
C LEU A 622 6.38 -30.81 -3.53
N LYS A 623 6.14 -31.62 -4.57
CA LYS A 623 4.82 -31.81 -5.21
C LYS A 623 4.14 -30.55 -5.75
N VAL A 624 4.88 -29.47 -5.99
CA VAL A 624 4.32 -28.24 -6.57
C VAL A 624 3.88 -28.50 -8.02
N ASN A 625 2.68 -28.04 -8.38
CA ASN A 625 1.96 -28.32 -9.63
C ASN A 625 1.48 -29.76 -9.81
N GLU A 626 1.50 -30.59 -8.77
CA GLU A 626 0.88 -31.92 -8.80
C GLU A 626 -0.60 -31.84 -8.40
N PRO A 627 -1.48 -32.62 -9.05
CA PRO A 627 -2.86 -32.77 -8.60
C PRO A 627 -2.89 -33.55 -7.28
N GLN A 628 -3.78 -33.13 -6.38
CA GLN A 628 -3.96 -33.72 -5.06
C GLN A 628 -5.45 -34.00 -4.83
N ASN A 629 -5.80 -35.27 -4.62
CA ASN A 629 -7.13 -35.65 -4.19
C ASN A 629 -7.19 -35.61 -2.65
N VAL A 630 -7.69 -34.50 -2.11
CA VAL A 630 -7.67 -34.24 -0.66
C VAL A 630 -8.68 -35.09 0.12
N LYS A 631 -9.77 -35.53 -0.53
CA LYS A 631 -10.81 -36.34 0.12
C LYS A 631 -10.55 -37.85 0.08
N GLU A 632 -9.63 -38.30 -0.77
CA GLU A 632 -9.27 -39.72 -0.83
C GLU A 632 -8.01 -40.04 -0.02
N SER A 633 -6.93 -39.26 -0.18
CA SER A 633 -5.63 -39.60 0.41
C SER A 633 -5.26 -38.83 1.68
N GLY A 634 -5.98 -37.74 1.99
CA GLY A 634 -5.51 -36.76 2.96
C GLY A 634 -4.20 -36.10 2.52
N ILE A 635 -3.51 -35.45 3.46
CA ILE A 635 -2.27 -34.68 3.19
C ILE A 635 -1.23 -34.99 4.27
N TRP A 636 -0.03 -35.39 3.86
CA TRP A 636 1.12 -35.48 4.75
C TRP A 636 1.81 -34.13 4.87
N LEU A 637 2.02 -33.67 6.10
CA LEU A 637 2.74 -32.45 6.44
C LEU A 637 3.90 -32.82 7.35
N ASP A 638 5.12 -32.49 6.95
CA ASP A 638 6.23 -32.60 7.87
C ASP A 638 6.21 -31.42 8.86
N LYS A 639 7.07 -31.49 9.88
CA LYS A 639 7.26 -30.44 10.89
C LYS A 639 7.41 -29.06 10.25
N PHE A 640 6.57 -28.11 10.69
CA PHE A 640 6.51 -26.73 10.22
C PHE A 640 6.18 -26.54 8.73
N ASP A 641 5.60 -27.54 8.07
CA ASP A 641 5.20 -27.40 6.67
C ASP A 641 4.04 -26.44 6.45
N VAL A 642 4.12 -25.75 5.32
CA VAL A 642 3.03 -24.95 4.77
C VAL A 642 2.73 -25.45 3.38
N VAL A 643 1.46 -25.77 3.13
CA VAL A 643 0.96 -26.22 1.83
C VAL A 643 -0.21 -25.35 1.42
N VAL A 644 -0.21 -24.86 0.19
CA VAL A 644 -1.35 -24.15 -0.41
C VAL A 644 -1.84 -24.92 -1.63
N ILE A 645 -3.12 -25.27 -1.62
CA ILE A 645 -3.79 -26.01 -2.69
C ILE A 645 -4.82 -25.10 -3.34
N LYS A 646 -4.78 -25.00 -4.66
CA LYS A 646 -5.72 -24.26 -5.49
C LYS A 646 -6.77 -25.22 -6.05
N PHE A 647 -8.03 -24.81 -5.98
CA PHE A 647 -9.16 -25.54 -6.55
C PHE A 647 -9.80 -24.73 -7.68
N ALA A 648 -10.53 -25.43 -8.54
CA ALA A 648 -11.33 -24.80 -9.59
C ALA A 648 -12.41 -23.89 -8.98
N PRO A 649 -12.86 -22.84 -9.69
CA PRO A 649 -14.01 -22.05 -9.28
C PRO A 649 -15.25 -22.93 -9.12
N ASP A 650 -16.09 -22.61 -8.14
CA ASP A 650 -17.47 -23.10 -8.11
C ASP A 650 -18.24 -22.58 -9.34
N GLU A 651 -19.17 -23.39 -9.85
CA GLU A 651 -20.04 -23.04 -10.99
C GLU A 651 -20.91 -21.79 -10.74
#